data_AF-A0A926ITE5-F1
#
_entry.id   AF-A0A926ITE5-F1
#
_cell.length_a   1.000
_cell.length_b   1.000
_cell.length_c   1.000
_cell.angle_alpha   90.00
_cell.angle_beta   90.00
_cell.angle_gamma   90.00
#
_symmetry.space_group_name_H-M   'P 1'
#
loop_
_entity.id
_entity.type
_entity.pdbx_description
1 polymer ?
#
loop_
_entity_poly.entity_id
_entity_poly.type
_entity_poly.pdbx_seq_one_letter_code
_entity_poly.pdbx_strand_id
1 'polypeptide(L)'
;MKKFTSALIILMLLFTSTNYMILAEENIIDVSSMMTTIETLSANPRGYENKEIELARQFIIDKFNDYGLEVTTQEFETNLTDWNGNKFVAVNIIGTLKSNTEVKTDDILIIGAHYDGINNIPAANDNASGISVMLELIRLLHDIPTDTEIRFVAFDAEEMGLIGSEYYASHLGDDINRTIGMLNIDMIGSTKAGSVSIFSSNGNENYLSDILKKNKKYTNIAVSRDFGRSDHMSFYPKQIPDLNFAHKPIQNEYHCENDIIENINPNMLAYVANAVQIIALEIMSESTPSYISIAKPIPDNTVYTIENNIRIPFGWLTEFEKTTGIKLSQIPSADTNAVYQAKVKMFGMPEILTLTASSGIGVIGGVEHFSVNMQQVGITFEKLNEVLTNLFGSPSQNEIQETDTVIYDWHNIFGNTYSIILNKSNNTYSFHIVWYRGAPDAEGYTINGGELVRMEQAVGSVSVHITEKDGEIIHEEHKNLPSNTLPITDNAKRAWAKIKPYLSDDEINTIVFLCISTDGIGGGQPISIEKHIFDEEEFENKIKSIKDKEYYMDYSPTGTYLYLDDIDLLNSQGNCFVESNLSKNLSIARATARGKGCTDIPSEWAVNDVVNAIKADILPSELQSNYQTNITREQFCDLAFALLEKISGLKWHTAQDMLFEDTNNMSVGTLYKQGIINGKAKGIFAPHDFITREEAATILDRICEYVDISGNDVYDFRFHDDEAISEWAKSGVYHMQFIGIMNGVGDDLFAPQDTYTVEQAILTMVRIYDYH
;
A
#
# COMPACT_ATOMS: atom_id res chain seq x y z
N MET A 1 -4.35 -69.88 -27.86
CA MET A 1 -3.67 -69.04 -26.84
C MET A 1 -3.04 -67.78 -27.44
N LYS A 2 -1.90 -67.82 -28.18
CA LYS A 2 -1.18 -66.59 -28.60
C LYS A 2 -2.01 -65.46 -29.25
N LYS A 3 -3.03 -65.76 -30.08
CA LYS A 3 -3.91 -64.72 -30.66
C LYS A 3 -4.87 -64.05 -29.65
N PHE A 4 -5.25 -64.73 -28.57
CA PHE A 4 -6.11 -64.16 -27.51
C PHE A 4 -5.34 -63.23 -26.58
N THR A 5 -4.10 -63.56 -26.23
CA THR A 5 -3.24 -62.70 -25.41
C THR A 5 -2.91 -61.37 -26.10
N SER A 6 -2.67 -61.37 -27.42
CA SER A 6 -2.44 -60.12 -28.17
C SER A 6 -3.69 -59.24 -28.24
N ALA A 7 -4.89 -59.84 -28.39
CA ALA A 7 -6.13 -59.08 -28.37
C ALA A 7 -6.41 -58.46 -26.98
N LEU A 8 -6.11 -59.18 -25.90
CA LEU A 8 -6.29 -58.68 -24.53
C LEU A 8 -5.35 -57.49 -24.22
N ILE A 9 -4.09 -57.56 -24.68
CA ILE A 9 -3.10 -56.48 -24.51
C ILE A 9 -3.50 -55.24 -25.33
N ILE A 10 -3.97 -55.41 -26.57
CA ILE A 10 -4.47 -54.29 -27.39
C ILE A 10 -5.73 -53.68 -26.76
N LEU A 11 -6.63 -54.49 -26.20
CA LEU A 11 -7.82 -53.99 -25.51
C LEU A 11 -7.43 -53.22 -24.23
N MET A 12 -6.51 -53.74 -23.41
CA MET A 12 -5.98 -53.02 -22.24
C MET A 12 -5.31 -51.70 -22.63
N LEU A 13 -4.47 -51.68 -23.66
CA LEU A 13 -3.81 -50.46 -24.15
C LEU A 13 -4.82 -49.42 -24.66
N LEU A 14 -5.86 -49.86 -25.36
CA LEU A 14 -6.96 -48.99 -25.79
C LEU A 14 -7.71 -48.41 -24.59
N PHE A 15 -8.11 -49.24 -23.62
CA PHE A 15 -8.77 -48.78 -22.38
C PHE A 15 -7.91 -47.81 -21.58
N THR A 16 -6.59 -48.06 -21.44
CA THR A 16 -5.70 -47.10 -20.78
C THR A 16 -5.57 -45.80 -21.57
N SER A 17 -5.56 -45.84 -22.91
CA SER A 17 -5.47 -44.63 -23.73
C SER A 17 -6.76 -43.81 -23.74
N THR A 18 -7.94 -44.45 -23.71
CA THR A 18 -9.21 -43.73 -23.57
C THR A 18 -9.37 -43.15 -22.17
N ASN A 19 -8.98 -43.87 -21.12
CA ASN A 19 -9.01 -43.31 -19.76
C ASN A 19 -8.03 -42.14 -19.62
N TYR A 20 -6.83 -42.22 -20.20
CA TYR A 20 -5.89 -41.09 -20.24
C TYR A 20 -6.42 -39.89 -21.05
N MET A 21 -7.15 -40.12 -22.15
CA MET A 21 -7.78 -39.03 -22.90
C MET A 21 -8.95 -38.40 -22.14
N ILE A 22 -9.80 -39.20 -21.49
CA ILE A 22 -10.92 -38.71 -20.67
C ILE A 22 -10.39 -37.90 -19.48
N LEU A 23 -9.41 -38.44 -18.73
CA LEU A 23 -8.75 -37.72 -17.64
C LEU A 23 -8.00 -36.46 -18.12
N ALA A 24 -7.56 -36.41 -19.37
CA ALA A 24 -6.92 -35.22 -19.95
C ALA A 24 -7.93 -34.17 -20.46
N GLU A 25 -9.14 -34.56 -20.85
CA GLU A 25 -10.25 -33.63 -21.12
C GLU A 25 -10.85 -33.09 -19.82
N GLU A 26 -10.98 -33.92 -18.77
CA GLU A 26 -11.47 -33.51 -17.46
C GLU A 26 -10.51 -32.59 -16.69
N ASN A 27 -9.19 -32.66 -16.93
CA ASN A 27 -8.19 -31.78 -16.29
C ASN A 27 -7.99 -30.40 -16.96
N ILE A 28 -8.86 -30.02 -17.90
CA ILE A 28 -8.87 -28.67 -18.49
C ILE A 28 -9.78 -27.76 -17.64
N ILE A 29 -9.36 -26.52 -17.41
CA ILE A 29 -10.15 -25.52 -16.66
C ILE A 29 -11.47 -25.22 -17.38
N ASP A 30 -12.60 -25.52 -16.73
CA ASP A 30 -13.95 -25.25 -17.24
C ASP A 30 -14.45 -23.89 -16.79
N VAL A 31 -14.17 -22.92 -17.65
CA VAL A 31 -14.62 -21.53 -17.51
C VAL A 31 -16.15 -21.40 -17.57
N SER A 32 -16.86 -22.33 -18.22
CA SER A 32 -18.33 -22.29 -18.29
C SER A 32 -18.94 -22.67 -16.94
N SER A 33 -18.40 -23.71 -16.29
CA SER A 33 -18.76 -24.12 -14.93
C SER A 33 -18.56 -22.99 -13.90
N MET A 34 -17.44 -22.26 -14.01
CA MET A 34 -17.18 -21.08 -13.16
C MET A 34 -18.23 -19.97 -13.40
N MET A 35 -18.53 -19.64 -14.66
CA MET A 35 -19.56 -18.63 -14.97
C MET A 35 -20.97 -19.02 -14.46
N THR A 36 -21.36 -20.29 -14.58
CA THR A 36 -22.63 -20.79 -14.00
C THR A 36 -22.64 -20.74 -12.47
N THR A 37 -21.48 -20.93 -11.83
CA THR A 37 -21.35 -20.75 -10.38
C THR A 37 -21.56 -19.30 -9.98
N ILE A 38 -20.94 -18.34 -10.69
CA ILE A 38 -21.16 -16.91 -10.46
C ILE A 38 -22.63 -16.56 -10.66
N GLU A 39 -23.25 -17.00 -11.77
CA GLU A 39 -24.68 -16.76 -12.04
C GLU A 39 -25.59 -17.25 -10.90
N THR A 40 -25.28 -18.43 -10.35
CA THR A 40 -26.05 -19.04 -9.27
C THR A 40 -25.91 -18.27 -7.95
N LEU A 41 -24.69 -17.87 -7.59
CA LEU A 41 -24.41 -17.15 -6.36
C LEU A 41 -24.85 -15.68 -6.41
N SER A 42 -24.71 -15.02 -7.56
CA SER A 42 -25.12 -13.62 -7.74
C SER A 42 -26.60 -13.44 -8.08
N ALA A 43 -27.37 -14.51 -8.22
CA ALA A 43 -28.82 -14.44 -8.44
C ALA A 43 -29.58 -13.82 -7.25
N ASN A 44 -28.99 -13.81 -6.04
CA ASN A 44 -29.54 -13.15 -4.86
C ASN A 44 -28.40 -12.48 -4.06
N PRO A 45 -28.67 -11.36 -3.35
CA PRO A 45 -27.68 -10.76 -2.47
C PRO A 45 -27.28 -11.67 -1.30
N ARG A 46 -26.03 -11.54 -0.86
CA ARG A 46 -25.41 -12.41 0.14
C ARG A 46 -24.82 -11.63 1.33
N GLY A 47 -25.33 -10.42 1.59
CA GLY A 47 -24.93 -9.65 2.77
C GLY A 47 -25.43 -10.27 4.08
N TYR A 48 -24.80 -9.89 5.19
CA TYR A 48 -25.12 -10.41 6.53
C TYR A 48 -26.57 -10.14 6.98
N GLU A 49 -27.26 -9.14 6.41
CA GLU A 49 -28.69 -8.89 6.66
C GLU A 49 -29.64 -9.73 5.77
N ASN A 50 -29.12 -10.34 4.69
CA ASN A 50 -29.89 -11.14 3.74
C ASN A 50 -30.12 -12.56 4.27
N LYS A 51 -31.33 -13.07 4.06
CA LYS A 51 -31.67 -14.47 4.39
C LYS A 51 -31.30 -15.41 3.25
N GLU A 52 -31.08 -14.84 2.07
CA GLU A 52 -30.69 -15.51 0.84
C GLU A 52 -29.25 -16.04 0.92
N ILE A 53 -28.42 -15.55 1.85
CA ILE A 53 -27.08 -16.10 2.15
C ILE A 53 -27.13 -17.60 2.49
N GLU A 54 -28.22 -18.09 3.11
CA GLU A 54 -28.41 -19.52 3.40
C GLU A 54 -28.50 -20.39 2.13
N LEU A 55 -28.97 -19.83 1.01
CA LEU A 55 -29.01 -20.51 -0.28
C LEU A 55 -27.61 -20.69 -0.85
N ALA A 56 -26.75 -19.67 -0.71
CA ALA A 56 -25.34 -19.75 -1.08
C ALA A 56 -24.60 -20.76 -0.20
N ARG A 57 -24.84 -20.76 1.11
CA ARG A 57 -24.29 -21.75 2.05
C ARG A 57 -24.65 -23.17 1.64
N GLN A 58 -25.93 -23.45 1.41
CA GLN A 58 -26.38 -24.78 1.00
C GLN A 58 -25.80 -25.18 -0.36
N PHE A 59 -25.74 -24.28 -1.34
CA PHE A 59 -25.14 -24.54 -2.64
C PHE A 59 -23.65 -24.91 -2.54
N ILE A 60 -22.87 -24.20 -1.72
CA ILE A 60 -21.44 -24.49 -1.50
C ILE A 60 -21.27 -25.84 -0.79
N ILE A 61 -22.08 -26.11 0.25
CA ILE A 61 -22.09 -27.41 0.97
C ILE A 61 -22.42 -28.55 0.00
N ASP A 62 -23.44 -28.42 -0.83
CA ASP A 62 -23.83 -29.43 -1.81
C ASP A 62 -22.70 -29.67 -2.81
N LYS A 63 -22.05 -28.61 -3.31
CA LYS A 63 -20.92 -28.70 -4.23
C LYS A 63 -19.67 -29.35 -3.62
N PHE A 64 -19.37 -29.08 -2.34
CA PHE A 64 -18.27 -29.77 -1.66
C PHE A 64 -18.57 -31.27 -1.45
N ASN A 65 -19.84 -31.62 -1.16
CA ASN A 65 -20.29 -33.01 -1.04
C ASN A 65 -20.31 -33.76 -2.39
N ASP A 66 -20.69 -33.09 -3.49
CA ASP A 66 -20.68 -33.65 -4.86
C ASP A 66 -19.28 -34.19 -5.24
N TYR A 67 -18.20 -33.53 -4.78
CA TYR A 67 -16.80 -33.93 -4.99
C TYR A 67 -16.22 -34.80 -3.85
N GLY A 68 -17.05 -35.27 -2.92
CA GLY A 68 -16.65 -36.24 -1.89
C GLY A 68 -15.73 -35.69 -0.78
N LEU A 69 -15.68 -34.37 -0.59
CA LEU A 69 -14.91 -33.75 0.49
C LEU A 69 -15.51 -34.07 1.87
N GLU A 70 -14.68 -34.07 2.93
CA GLU A 70 -15.18 -34.05 4.30
C GLU A 70 -15.67 -32.63 4.65
N VAL A 71 -16.98 -32.41 4.57
CA VAL A 71 -17.60 -31.10 4.79
C VAL A 71 -17.95 -30.88 6.26
N THR A 72 -17.48 -29.76 6.82
CA THR A 72 -17.90 -29.26 8.13
C THR A 72 -18.28 -27.78 8.05
N THR A 73 -19.10 -27.32 8.99
CA THR A 73 -19.44 -25.90 9.16
C THR A 73 -18.94 -25.41 10.51
N GLN A 74 -18.53 -24.14 10.55
CA GLN A 74 -18.10 -23.45 11.76
C GLN A 74 -19.02 -22.25 11.98
N GLU A 75 -20.06 -22.47 12.78
CA GLU A 75 -21.07 -21.47 13.17
C GLU A 75 -20.62 -20.72 14.43
N PHE A 76 -20.73 -19.39 14.43
CA PHE A 76 -20.36 -18.56 15.58
C PHE A 76 -21.09 -17.20 15.60
N GLU A 77 -21.32 -16.68 16.81
CA GLU A 77 -21.88 -15.33 17.00
C GLU A 77 -20.83 -14.25 16.70
N THR A 78 -21.19 -13.24 15.90
CA THR A 78 -20.34 -12.06 15.70
C THR A 78 -20.62 -10.97 16.74
N ASN A 79 -19.83 -9.90 16.73
CA ASN A 79 -20.08 -8.72 17.58
C ASN A 79 -21.09 -7.72 16.96
N LEU A 80 -21.62 -8.02 15.76
CA LEU A 80 -22.63 -7.19 15.09
C LEU A 80 -24.02 -7.52 15.64
N THR A 81 -24.87 -6.51 15.80
CA THR A 81 -26.25 -6.67 16.27
C THR A 81 -27.27 -5.97 15.40
N ASP A 82 -28.43 -6.59 15.19
CA ASP A 82 -29.60 -5.96 14.56
C ASP A 82 -30.17 -4.82 15.43
N TRP A 83 -31.15 -4.08 14.89
CA TRP A 83 -31.84 -2.99 15.63
C TRP A 83 -32.62 -3.46 16.88
N ASN A 84 -32.76 -4.78 17.10
CA ASN A 84 -33.38 -5.36 18.29
C ASN A 84 -32.34 -5.87 19.31
N GLY A 85 -31.05 -5.76 19.01
CA GLY A 85 -29.95 -6.27 19.84
C GLY A 85 -29.65 -7.77 19.67
N ASN A 86 -30.23 -8.44 18.67
CA ASN A 86 -29.87 -9.81 18.33
C ASN A 86 -28.52 -9.81 17.60
N LYS A 87 -27.60 -10.69 18.00
CA LYS A 87 -26.34 -10.85 17.28
C LYS A 87 -26.52 -11.52 15.93
N PHE A 88 -25.71 -11.14 14.95
CA PHE A 88 -25.56 -11.90 13.72
C PHE A 88 -24.76 -13.20 13.97
N VAL A 89 -25.07 -14.25 13.20
CA VAL A 89 -24.41 -15.56 13.26
C VAL A 89 -23.77 -15.85 11.90
N ALA A 90 -22.44 -15.91 11.90
CA ALA A 90 -21.64 -16.23 10.72
C ALA A 90 -21.36 -17.75 10.67
N VAL A 91 -21.21 -18.30 9.46
CA VAL A 91 -20.97 -19.72 9.21
C VAL A 91 -19.89 -19.87 8.14
N ASN A 92 -18.67 -20.20 8.54
CA ASN A 92 -17.65 -20.66 7.58
C ASN A 92 -17.97 -22.09 7.13
N ILE A 93 -17.69 -22.43 5.88
CA ILE A 93 -17.88 -23.77 5.31
C ILE A 93 -16.51 -24.33 4.92
N ILE A 94 -16.17 -25.52 5.43
CA ILE A 94 -14.87 -26.15 5.27
C ILE A 94 -15.04 -27.50 4.57
N GLY A 95 -14.53 -27.62 3.35
CA GLY A 95 -14.39 -28.87 2.61
C GLY A 95 -12.97 -29.38 2.70
N THR A 96 -12.76 -30.54 3.33
CA THR A 96 -11.41 -31.11 3.50
C THR A 96 -11.16 -32.28 2.55
N LEU A 97 -10.12 -32.15 1.72
CA LEU A 97 -9.50 -33.26 0.99
C LEU A 97 -8.39 -33.84 1.88
N LYS A 98 -8.63 -35.02 2.44
CA LYS A 98 -7.66 -35.72 3.30
C LYS A 98 -6.55 -36.35 2.46
N SER A 99 -5.34 -36.43 3.03
CA SER A 99 -4.24 -37.17 2.41
C SER A 99 -4.62 -38.65 2.24
N ASN A 100 -4.51 -39.14 1.00
CA ASN A 100 -5.07 -40.41 0.55
C ASN A 100 -4.00 -41.43 0.10
N THR A 101 -2.73 -41.05 0.16
CA THR A 101 -1.55 -41.89 -0.13
C THR A 101 -0.96 -42.56 1.12
N GLU A 102 0.02 -43.46 0.92
CA GLU A 102 0.73 -44.15 2.01
C GLU A 102 1.79 -43.25 2.68
N VAL A 103 2.43 -42.37 1.90
CA VAL A 103 3.24 -41.27 2.42
C VAL A 103 2.29 -40.17 2.90
N LYS A 104 2.59 -39.57 4.06
CA LYS A 104 1.82 -38.43 4.57
C LYS A 104 2.80 -37.36 4.99
N THR A 105 2.62 -36.16 4.46
CA THR A 105 3.07 -34.95 5.14
C THR A 105 2.08 -34.68 6.27
N ASP A 106 2.53 -34.00 7.32
CA ASP A 106 1.61 -33.46 8.33
C ASP A 106 0.99 -32.12 7.85
N ASP A 107 1.31 -31.70 6.63
CA ASP A 107 1.05 -30.37 6.07
C ASP A 107 -0.45 -30.13 5.78
N ILE A 108 -0.86 -28.86 5.93
CA ILE A 108 -2.17 -28.36 5.49
C ILE A 108 -1.97 -27.16 4.56
N LEU A 109 -2.57 -27.21 3.36
CA LEU A 109 -2.74 -26.04 2.50
C LEU A 109 -4.19 -25.57 2.58
N ILE A 110 -4.41 -24.27 2.79
CA ILE A 110 -5.73 -23.64 2.75
C ILE A 110 -5.92 -22.96 1.40
N ILE A 111 -7.07 -23.17 0.77
CA ILE A 111 -7.54 -22.42 -0.39
C ILE A 111 -8.85 -21.73 0.03
N GLY A 112 -8.87 -20.41 0.02
CA GLY A 112 -9.91 -19.58 0.62
C GLY A 112 -10.53 -18.57 -0.35
N ALA A 113 -11.78 -18.21 -0.07
CA ALA A 113 -12.50 -17.05 -0.61
C ALA A 113 -13.72 -16.83 0.31
N HIS A 114 -14.15 -15.59 0.49
CA HIS A 114 -15.44 -15.35 1.14
C HIS A 114 -16.60 -15.55 0.16
N TYR A 115 -17.78 -15.85 0.69
CA TYR A 115 -18.99 -16.04 -0.11
C TYR A 115 -20.11 -15.05 0.24
N ASP A 116 -19.95 -14.23 1.27
CA ASP A 116 -20.80 -13.06 1.49
C ASP A 116 -20.53 -11.97 0.43
N GLY A 117 -21.08 -10.78 0.66
CA GLY A 117 -20.92 -9.59 -0.19
C GLY A 117 -21.70 -8.42 0.39
N ILE A 118 -21.31 -7.18 0.15
CA ILE A 118 -21.83 -6.04 0.91
C ILE A 118 -23.31 -5.73 0.61
N ASN A 119 -24.09 -5.47 1.67
CA ASN A 119 -25.49 -5.01 1.58
C ASN A 119 -26.36 -5.91 0.66
N ASN A 120 -27.19 -5.30 -0.17
CA ASN A 120 -28.22 -5.93 -1.01
C ASN A 120 -27.81 -6.01 -2.50
N ILE A 121 -26.51 -6.11 -2.81
CA ILE A 121 -25.99 -6.14 -4.19
C ILE A 121 -25.78 -7.59 -4.69
N PRO A 122 -25.68 -7.83 -6.02
CA PRO A 122 -25.52 -9.17 -6.57
C PRO A 122 -24.15 -9.82 -6.27
N ALA A 123 -23.10 -9.03 -6.03
CA ALA A 123 -21.83 -9.52 -5.50
C ALA A 123 -21.18 -10.60 -6.41
N ALA A 124 -21.21 -10.38 -7.74
CA ALA A 124 -20.77 -11.34 -8.76
C ALA A 124 -19.25 -11.48 -8.87
N ASN A 125 -18.53 -10.37 -8.85
CA ASN A 125 -17.08 -10.32 -8.76
C ASN A 125 -16.60 -10.47 -7.32
N ASP A 126 -17.37 -9.90 -6.39
CA ASP A 126 -17.01 -9.62 -5.01
C ASP A 126 -18.02 -10.30 -4.05
N ASN A 127 -17.89 -11.59 -3.74
CA ASN A 127 -16.84 -12.51 -4.19
C ASN A 127 -17.35 -13.88 -4.67
N ALA A 128 -18.45 -13.89 -5.44
CA ALA A 128 -18.86 -15.10 -6.15
C ALA A 128 -17.78 -15.57 -7.17
N SER A 129 -16.92 -14.67 -7.64
CA SER A 129 -15.81 -15.01 -8.55
C SER A 129 -14.76 -15.91 -7.89
N GLY A 130 -14.35 -15.62 -6.65
CA GLY A 130 -13.40 -16.44 -5.89
C GLY A 130 -13.95 -17.83 -5.57
N ILE A 131 -15.22 -17.90 -5.13
CA ILE A 131 -15.90 -19.19 -4.91
C ILE A 131 -16.00 -20.00 -6.20
N SER A 132 -16.21 -19.36 -7.36
CA SER A 132 -16.26 -20.06 -8.64
C SER A 132 -14.94 -20.76 -9.00
N VAL A 133 -13.80 -20.09 -8.76
CA VAL A 133 -12.48 -20.70 -8.96
C VAL A 133 -12.20 -21.75 -7.89
N MET A 134 -12.64 -21.57 -6.64
CA MET A 134 -12.50 -22.59 -5.59
C MET A 134 -13.21 -23.89 -5.97
N LEU A 135 -14.46 -23.84 -6.46
CA LEU A 135 -15.19 -25.03 -6.89
C LEU A 135 -14.53 -25.72 -8.09
N GLU A 136 -13.96 -24.94 -9.02
CA GLU A 136 -13.21 -25.47 -10.16
C GLU A 136 -11.88 -26.11 -9.72
N LEU A 137 -11.19 -25.54 -8.74
CA LEU A 137 -10.00 -26.15 -8.13
C LEU A 137 -10.33 -27.47 -7.43
N ILE A 138 -11.46 -27.56 -6.71
CA ILE A 138 -11.92 -28.83 -6.13
C ILE A 138 -12.11 -29.87 -7.24
N ARG A 139 -12.82 -29.51 -8.32
CA ARG A 139 -13.04 -30.40 -9.48
C ARG A 139 -11.72 -30.89 -10.08
N LEU A 140 -10.72 -30.03 -10.20
CA LEU A 140 -9.40 -30.35 -10.76
C LEU A 140 -8.47 -31.11 -9.80
N LEU A 141 -8.71 -31.10 -8.49
CA LEU A 141 -7.78 -31.62 -7.47
C LEU A 141 -8.31 -32.83 -6.68
N HIS A 142 -9.64 -33.03 -6.57
CA HIS A 142 -10.22 -34.03 -5.66
C HIS A 142 -9.78 -35.50 -5.93
N ASP A 143 -9.57 -35.87 -7.20
CA ASP A 143 -9.13 -37.20 -7.62
C ASP A 143 -7.59 -37.34 -7.71
N ILE A 144 -6.83 -36.28 -7.42
CA ILE A 144 -5.36 -36.33 -7.44
C ILE A 144 -4.84 -36.99 -6.15
N PRO A 145 -3.99 -38.03 -6.23
CA PRO A 145 -3.34 -38.60 -5.06
C PRO A 145 -2.49 -37.55 -4.35
N THR A 146 -2.66 -37.41 -3.03
CA THR A 146 -2.00 -36.40 -2.21
C THR A 146 -1.57 -36.94 -0.85
N ASP A 147 -0.35 -36.60 -0.44
CA ASP A 147 0.19 -36.83 0.91
C ASP A 147 -0.18 -35.71 1.89
N THR A 148 -0.65 -34.57 1.36
CA THR A 148 -0.96 -33.32 2.05
C THR A 148 -2.48 -33.15 2.21
N GLU A 149 -2.93 -32.53 3.32
CA GLU A 149 -4.34 -32.18 3.54
C GLU A 149 -4.67 -30.82 2.90
N ILE A 150 -5.69 -30.76 2.04
CA ILE A 150 -6.15 -29.50 1.42
C ILE A 150 -7.49 -29.10 2.06
N ARG A 151 -7.59 -27.88 2.55
CA ARG A 151 -8.82 -27.30 3.11
C ARG A 151 -9.33 -26.18 2.22
N PHE A 152 -10.46 -26.42 1.58
CA PHE A 152 -11.22 -25.41 0.86
C PHE A 152 -12.15 -24.72 1.87
N VAL A 153 -11.99 -23.41 2.07
CA VAL A 153 -12.72 -22.67 3.11
C VAL A 153 -13.46 -21.50 2.48
N ALA A 154 -14.79 -21.58 2.48
CA ALA A 154 -15.65 -20.46 2.14
C ALA A 154 -15.94 -19.65 3.41
N PHE A 155 -15.40 -18.43 3.49
CA PHE A 155 -15.53 -17.55 4.65
C PHE A 155 -16.81 -16.70 4.61
N ASP A 156 -17.31 -16.34 5.78
CA ASP A 156 -18.51 -15.52 5.97
C ASP A 156 -18.21 -14.25 6.77
N ALA A 157 -18.97 -13.18 6.54
CA ALA A 157 -18.76 -11.86 7.13
C ALA A 157 -17.34 -11.30 6.95
N GLU A 158 -16.73 -11.53 5.78
CA GLU A 158 -15.48 -10.86 5.38
C GLU A 158 -15.70 -9.36 5.28
N GLU A 159 -16.80 -8.96 4.63
CA GLU A 159 -17.17 -7.57 4.32
C GLU A 159 -17.33 -6.70 5.57
N MET A 160 -17.56 -7.35 6.71
CA MET A 160 -17.72 -6.73 8.02
C MET A 160 -16.39 -6.59 8.78
N GLY A 161 -15.26 -6.90 8.14
CA GLY A 161 -13.91 -6.83 8.68
C GLY A 161 -13.32 -8.20 9.03
N LEU A 162 -13.22 -9.11 8.05
CA LEU A 162 -12.53 -10.40 8.12
C LEU A 162 -13.07 -11.38 9.19
N ILE A 163 -14.31 -11.21 9.62
CA ILE A 163 -14.83 -11.88 10.83
C ILE A 163 -14.78 -13.42 10.69
N GLY A 164 -15.10 -13.95 9.50
CA GLY A 164 -14.99 -15.37 9.14
C GLY A 164 -13.58 -15.93 9.29
N SER A 165 -12.62 -15.35 8.58
CA SER A 165 -11.24 -15.83 8.58
C SER A 165 -10.49 -15.55 9.86
N GLU A 166 -10.75 -14.44 10.57
CA GLU A 166 -10.20 -14.21 11.91
C GLU A 166 -10.68 -15.28 12.90
N TYR A 167 -11.97 -15.62 12.87
CA TYR A 167 -12.51 -16.70 13.69
C TYR A 167 -11.90 -18.05 13.32
N TYR A 168 -11.83 -18.39 12.04
CA TYR A 168 -11.22 -19.65 11.60
C TYR A 168 -9.73 -19.75 11.97
N ALA A 169 -8.93 -18.72 11.67
CA ALA A 169 -7.49 -18.70 11.91
C ALA A 169 -7.13 -18.71 13.41
N SER A 170 -7.98 -18.12 14.27
CA SER A 170 -7.84 -18.20 15.73
C SER A 170 -8.23 -19.56 16.32
N HIS A 171 -9.05 -20.36 15.62
CA HIS A 171 -9.54 -21.67 16.07
C HIS A 171 -8.84 -22.88 15.42
N LEU A 172 -7.73 -22.68 14.69
CA LEU A 172 -6.92 -23.77 14.13
C LEU A 172 -6.34 -24.73 15.19
N GLY A 173 -6.16 -24.29 16.44
CA GLY A 173 -5.56 -25.13 17.49
C GLY A 173 -4.17 -25.61 17.10
N ASP A 174 -3.89 -26.91 17.27
CA ASP A 174 -2.59 -27.51 16.93
C ASP A 174 -2.27 -27.45 15.41
N ASP A 175 -3.30 -27.35 14.55
CA ASP A 175 -3.14 -27.29 13.10
C ASP A 175 -2.41 -26.03 12.63
N ILE A 176 -2.33 -24.96 13.45
CA ILE A 176 -1.55 -23.76 13.15
C ILE A 176 -0.08 -24.06 12.80
N ASN A 177 0.48 -25.15 13.37
CA ASN A 177 1.86 -25.59 13.13
C ASN A 177 2.00 -26.45 11.86
N ARG A 178 0.88 -27.00 11.39
CA ARG A 178 0.75 -27.86 10.22
C ARG A 178 0.35 -27.08 8.97
N THR A 179 -0.36 -25.96 9.12
CA THR A 179 -0.72 -25.07 8.02
C THR A 179 0.51 -24.40 7.44
N ILE A 180 0.87 -24.83 6.23
CA ILE A 180 2.04 -24.37 5.48
C ILE A 180 1.74 -23.15 4.62
N GLY A 181 0.48 -22.91 4.25
CA GLY A 181 0.12 -21.73 3.48
C GLY A 181 -1.38 -21.51 3.34
N MET A 182 -1.73 -20.30 2.92
CA MET A 182 -3.09 -19.89 2.60
C MET A 182 -3.11 -19.16 1.25
N LEU A 183 -3.96 -19.62 0.34
CA LEU A 183 -4.17 -19.02 -0.99
C LEU A 183 -5.58 -18.46 -1.04
N ASN A 184 -5.72 -17.14 -0.99
CA ASN A 184 -7.00 -16.44 -1.05
C ASN A 184 -7.32 -16.02 -2.48
N ILE A 185 -8.61 -16.03 -2.81
CA ILE A 185 -9.11 -15.68 -4.14
C ILE A 185 -10.25 -14.69 -3.96
N ASP A 186 -10.03 -13.47 -4.44
CA ASP A 186 -10.94 -12.36 -4.18
C ASP A 186 -10.93 -11.34 -5.32
N MET A 187 -12.09 -10.85 -5.74
CA MET A 187 -12.22 -9.89 -6.85
C MET A 187 -11.31 -10.22 -8.06
N ILE A 188 -11.58 -11.34 -8.74
CA ILE A 188 -10.70 -11.85 -9.83
C ILE A 188 -11.32 -11.76 -11.23
N GLY A 189 -12.46 -11.07 -11.37
CA GLY A 189 -13.32 -11.15 -12.54
C GLY A 189 -13.53 -9.86 -13.34
N SER A 190 -13.30 -8.64 -12.86
CA SER A 190 -13.74 -7.44 -13.62
C SER A 190 -13.12 -7.32 -15.02
N THR A 191 -13.99 -7.11 -16.02
CA THR A 191 -13.62 -6.75 -17.40
C THR A 191 -12.81 -5.45 -17.52
N LYS A 192 -12.88 -4.55 -16.52
CA LYS A 192 -12.16 -3.26 -16.52
C LYS A 192 -10.80 -3.33 -15.84
N ALA A 193 -10.50 -4.39 -15.09
CA ALA A 193 -9.29 -4.49 -14.28
C ALA A 193 -7.99 -4.70 -15.08
N GLY A 194 -8.07 -5.22 -16.31
CA GLY A 194 -6.93 -5.52 -17.18
C GLY A 194 -6.10 -6.74 -16.76
N SER A 195 -5.77 -6.88 -15.48
CA SER A 195 -5.00 -8.00 -14.92
C SER A 195 -5.34 -8.30 -13.46
N VAL A 196 -5.07 -9.52 -13.01
CA VAL A 196 -5.08 -9.90 -11.59
C VAL A 196 -3.69 -9.67 -10.99
N SER A 197 -3.63 -9.00 -9.83
CA SER A 197 -2.43 -8.84 -9.02
C SER A 197 -2.29 -9.99 -8.02
N ILE A 198 -1.09 -10.17 -7.49
CA ILE A 198 -0.82 -11.12 -6.41
C ILE A 198 -0.29 -10.31 -5.24
N PHE A 199 -0.94 -10.46 -4.09
CA PHE A 199 -0.60 -9.76 -2.86
C PHE A 199 -0.14 -10.73 -1.78
N SER A 200 0.62 -10.22 -0.80
CA SER A 200 0.84 -10.87 0.49
C SER A 200 0.69 -9.85 1.61
N SER A 201 0.33 -10.31 2.80
CA SER A 201 0.02 -9.45 3.96
C SER A 201 1.20 -8.59 4.42
N ASN A 202 2.44 -9.03 4.15
CA ASN A 202 3.66 -8.24 4.40
C ASN A 202 4.22 -7.55 3.14
N GLY A 203 3.65 -7.80 1.97
CA GLY A 203 4.09 -7.28 0.68
C GLY A 203 5.38 -7.87 0.13
N ASN A 204 5.89 -8.96 0.72
CA ASN A 204 7.09 -9.65 0.28
C ASN A 204 6.74 -10.96 -0.44
N GLU A 205 7.65 -11.39 -1.32
CA GLU A 205 7.61 -12.72 -1.91
C GLU A 205 7.87 -13.80 -0.86
N ASN A 206 7.26 -14.96 -1.04
CA ASN A 206 7.42 -16.14 -0.20
C ASN A 206 7.45 -17.42 -1.06
N TYR A 207 7.62 -18.58 -0.42
CA TYR A 207 7.81 -19.84 -1.14
C TYR A 207 6.62 -20.25 -2.03
N LEU A 208 5.39 -19.79 -1.74
CA LEU A 208 4.21 -20.03 -2.59
C LEU A 208 4.36 -19.28 -3.93
N SER A 209 4.85 -18.04 -3.90
CA SER A 209 5.18 -17.29 -5.11
C SER A 209 6.41 -17.84 -5.83
N ASP A 210 7.39 -18.40 -5.10
CA ASP A 210 8.53 -19.09 -5.72
C ASP A 210 8.10 -20.34 -6.51
N ILE A 211 7.18 -21.15 -5.97
CA ILE A 211 6.60 -22.30 -6.68
C ILE A 211 5.95 -21.82 -7.98
N LEU A 212 5.12 -20.78 -7.93
CA LEU A 212 4.43 -20.25 -9.10
C LEU A 212 5.43 -19.71 -10.15
N LYS A 213 6.47 -18.99 -9.73
CA LYS A 213 7.53 -18.45 -10.61
C LYS A 213 8.37 -19.49 -11.33
N LYS A 214 8.41 -20.76 -10.87
CA LYS A 214 9.03 -21.87 -11.64
C LYS A 214 8.30 -22.11 -12.97
N ASN A 215 7.01 -21.76 -13.06
CA ASN A 215 6.24 -21.90 -14.29
C ASN A 215 6.51 -20.73 -15.24
N LYS A 216 6.83 -21.04 -16.51
CA LYS A 216 7.17 -20.05 -17.55
C LYS A 216 6.10 -18.98 -17.81
N LYS A 217 4.83 -19.24 -17.47
CA LYS A 217 3.74 -18.26 -17.60
C LYS A 217 3.77 -17.18 -16.51
N TYR A 218 4.45 -17.42 -15.39
CA TYR A 218 4.40 -16.59 -14.19
C TYR A 218 5.79 -16.13 -13.70
N THR A 219 6.85 -16.23 -14.51
CA THR A 219 8.23 -15.87 -14.09
C THR A 219 8.37 -14.39 -13.67
N ASN A 220 7.53 -13.52 -14.23
CA ASN A 220 7.61 -12.08 -14.07
C ASN A 220 6.48 -11.52 -13.17
N ILE A 221 5.79 -12.36 -12.39
CA ILE A 221 4.85 -11.84 -11.38
C ILE A 221 5.62 -11.04 -10.32
N ALA A 222 5.05 -9.92 -9.91
CA ALA A 222 5.42 -9.23 -8.70
C ALA A 222 4.42 -9.60 -7.60
N VAL A 223 4.91 -9.90 -6.40
CA VAL A 223 4.07 -9.86 -5.20
C VAL A 223 4.16 -8.46 -4.63
N SER A 224 3.02 -7.85 -4.33
CA SER A 224 2.98 -6.55 -3.66
C SER A 224 2.18 -6.63 -2.36
N ARG A 225 2.16 -5.54 -1.59
CA ARG A 225 1.33 -5.45 -0.38
C ARG A 225 -0.11 -5.23 -0.79
N ASP A 226 -1.04 -5.94 -0.17
CA ASP A 226 -2.45 -5.63 -0.36
C ASP A 226 -2.78 -4.24 0.23
N PHE A 227 -3.49 -3.44 -0.55
CA PHE A 227 -4.05 -2.15 -0.12
C PHE A 227 -5.52 -2.31 0.28
N GLY A 228 -6.18 -3.40 -0.11
CA GLY A 228 -7.41 -3.89 0.48
C GLY A 228 -7.12 -4.76 1.70
N ARG A 229 -8.20 -5.14 2.39
CA ARG A 229 -8.19 -6.24 3.37
C ARG A 229 -9.01 -7.36 2.75
N SER A 230 -8.55 -8.59 2.94
CA SER A 230 -9.25 -9.81 2.54
C SER A 230 -8.74 -10.97 3.39
N ASP A 231 -9.40 -12.13 3.37
CA ASP A 231 -9.24 -13.20 4.36
C ASP A 231 -7.81 -13.70 4.61
N HIS A 232 -6.92 -13.58 3.62
CA HIS A 232 -5.49 -13.88 3.76
C HIS A 232 -4.82 -13.18 4.95
N MET A 233 -5.25 -11.96 5.30
CA MET A 233 -4.63 -11.17 6.36
C MET A 233 -4.78 -11.81 7.74
N SER A 234 -5.87 -12.55 7.97
CA SER A 234 -6.15 -13.27 9.22
C SER A 234 -5.11 -14.35 9.54
N PHE A 235 -4.40 -14.84 8.52
CA PHE A 235 -3.38 -15.88 8.62
C PHE A 235 -1.98 -15.33 8.88
N TYR A 236 -1.71 -14.07 8.51
CA TYR A 236 -0.40 -13.47 8.70
C TYR A 236 0.05 -13.38 10.17
N PRO A 237 -0.77 -12.94 11.16
CA PRO A 237 -0.43 -12.99 12.57
C PRO A 237 -0.08 -14.40 13.07
N LYS A 238 -0.61 -15.44 12.41
CA LYS A 238 -0.41 -16.86 12.75
C LYS A 238 0.91 -17.41 12.19
N GLN A 239 1.75 -16.56 11.59
CA GLN A 239 2.97 -16.93 10.87
C GLN A 239 2.66 -17.97 9.77
N ILE A 240 1.53 -17.84 9.08
CA ILE A 240 1.16 -18.70 7.95
C ILE A 240 1.44 -17.88 6.67
N PRO A 241 2.35 -18.32 5.78
CA PRO A 241 2.58 -17.65 4.51
C PRO A 241 1.32 -17.61 3.65
N ASP A 242 1.06 -16.44 3.09
CA ASP A 242 -0.19 -16.14 2.43
C ASP A 242 0.04 -15.55 1.03
N LEU A 243 -0.91 -15.77 0.12
CA LEU A 243 -1.07 -15.01 -1.12
C LEU A 243 -2.55 -14.71 -1.35
N ASN A 244 -2.87 -13.46 -1.71
CA ASN A 244 -4.19 -13.08 -2.25
C ASN A 244 -4.10 -12.86 -3.76
N PHE A 245 -5.00 -13.49 -4.52
CA PHE A 245 -5.16 -13.24 -5.94
C PHE A 245 -6.35 -12.31 -6.13
N ALA A 246 -6.09 -11.05 -6.48
CA ALA A 246 -7.12 -10.02 -6.62
C ALA A 246 -6.76 -8.93 -7.63
N HIS A 247 -7.74 -8.30 -8.26
CA HIS A 247 -7.53 -7.03 -8.96
C HIS A 247 -7.86 -5.84 -8.07
N LYS A 248 -7.32 -4.65 -8.40
CA LYS A 248 -7.64 -3.43 -7.66
C LYS A 248 -9.14 -3.10 -7.75
N PRO A 249 -9.76 -2.52 -6.70
CA PRO A 249 -11.14 -2.06 -6.75
C PRO A 249 -11.45 -1.16 -7.96
N ILE A 250 -12.55 -1.45 -8.64
CA ILE A 250 -12.98 -0.72 -9.84
C ILE A 250 -14.11 0.24 -9.48
N GLN A 251 -13.91 1.52 -9.79
CA GLN A 251 -14.91 2.56 -9.54
C GLN A 251 -16.21 2.26 -10.29
N ASN A 252 -17.34 2.35 -9.58
CA ASN A 252 -18.68 2.03 -10.08
C ASN A 252 -18.88 0.54 -10.46
N GLU A 253 -18.07 -0.37 -9.91
CA GLU A 253 -18.35 -1.82 -9.87
C GLU A 253 -18.18 -2.38 -8.45
N TYR A 254 -17.06 -2.06 -7.78
CA TYR A 254 -16.80 -2.45 -6.39
C TYR A 254 -17.86 -1.90 -5.43
N HIS A 255 -18.34 -2.75 -4.51
CA HIS A 255 -19.33 -2.43 -3.47
C HIS A 255 -20.60 -1.73 -3.98
N CYS A 256 -21.07 -2.03 -5.20
CA CYS A 256 -22.28 -1.41 -5.74
C CYS A 256 -23.11 -2.32 -6.66
N GLU A 257 -24.31 -1.87 -7.03
CA GLU A 257 -25.29 -2.62 -7.84
C GLU A 257 -24.79 -3.07 -9.22
N ASN A 258 -23.66 -2.51 -9.70
CA ASN A 258 -23.02 -2.91 -10.95
C ASN A 258 -22.05 -4.10 -10.80
N ASP A 259 -21.90 -4.68 -9.60
CA ASP A 259 -21.19 -5.94 -9.46
C ASP A 259 -22.05 -7.13 -9.95
N ILE A 260 -22.12 -7.26 -11.27
CA ILE A 260 -23.00 -8.18 -12.01
C ILE A 260 -22.21 -9.10 -12.95
N ILE A 261 -22.80 -10.25 -13.27
CA ILE A 261 -22.17 -11.28 -14.11
C ILE A 261 -21.73 -10.77 -15.49
N GLU A 262 -22.44 -9.80 -16.08
CA GLU A 262 -22.09 -9.18 -17.35
C GLU A 262 -20.73 -8.46 -17.35
N ASN A 263 -20.25 -8.05 -16.17
CA ASN A 263 -18.96 -7.38 -16.00
C ASN A 263 -17.80 -8.36 -15.74
N ILE A 264 -18.04 -9.68 -15.74
CA ILE A 264 -17.03 -10.71 -15.50
C ILE A 264 -16.27 -11.10 -16.78
N ASN A 265 -14.94 -11.16 -16.67
CA ASN A 265 -13.96 -11.57 -17.66
C ASN A 265 -13.54 -13.02 -17.38
N PRO A 266 -14.04 -14.00 -18.16
CA PRO A 266 -13.84 -15.41 -17.84
C PRO A 266 -12.37 -15.86 -18.01
N ASN A 267 -11.54 -15.10 -18.74
CA ASN A 267 -10.11 -15.38 -18.89
C ASN A 267 -9.30 -15.09 -17.61
N MET A 268 -9.75 -14.14 -16.77
CA MET A 268 -9.09 -13.84 -15.50
C MET A 268 -9.35 -14.95 -14.47
N LEU A 269 -10.58 -15.49 -14.45
CA LEU A 269 -10.91 -16.70 -13.67
C LEU A 269 -9.98 -17.87 -14.03
N ALA A 270 -9.81 -18.13 -15.33
CA ALA A 270 -8.90 -19.17 -15.82
C ALA A 270 -7.42 -18.90 -15.50
N TYR A 271 -7.00 -17.63 -15.49
CA TYR A 271 -5.63 -17.26 -15.12
C TYR A 271 -5.33 -17.57 -13.64
N VAL A 272 -6.28 -17.28 -12.75
CA VAL A 272 -6.14 -17.54 -11.30
C VAL A 272 -6.31 -19.02 -10.97
N ALA A 273 -7.31 -19.69 -11.54
CA ALA A 273 -7.47 -21.15 -11.40
C ALA A 273 -6.16 -21.88 -11.77
N ASN A 274 -5.56 -21.54 -12.91
CA ASN A 274 -4.29 -22.11 -13.33
C ASN A 274 -3.13 -21.75 -12.38
N ALA A 275 -3.11 -20.56 -11.79
CA ALA A 275 -2.05 -20.13 -10.88
C ALA A 275 -2.11 -20.90 -9.54
N VAL A 276 -3.30 -20.96 -8.93
CA VAL A 276 -3.53 -21.68 -7.68
C VAL A 276 -3.33 -23.19 -7.87
N GLN A 277 -3.79 -23.76 -9.00
CA GLN A 277 -3.58 -25.16 -9.34
C GLN A 277 -2.09 -25.53 -9.42
N ILE A 278 -1.23 -24.67 -10.00
CA ILE A 278 0.22 -24.92 -10.05
C ILE A 278 0.82 -25.03 -8.64
N ILE A 279 0.42 -24.14 -7.72
CA ILE A 279 0.93 -24.16 -6.35
C ILE A 279 0.43 -25.41 -5.61
N ALA A 280 -0.87 -25.72 -5.73
CA ALA A 280 -1.49 -26.89 -5.11
C ALA A 280 -0.86 -28.21 -5.61
N LEU A 281 -0.66 -28.38 -6.93
CA LEU A 281 -0.12 -29.62 -7.51
C LEU A 281 1.35 -29.89 -7.13
N GLU A 282 2.18 -28.85 -6.93
CA GLU A 282 3.54 -29.04 -6.39
C GLU A 282 3.46 -29.54 -4.94
N ILE A 283 2.60 -28.92 -4.12
CA ILE A 283 2.45 -29.22 -2.69
C ILE A 283 1.80 -30.60 -2.45
N MET A 284 0.84 -31.01 -3.28
CA MET A 284 0.14 -32.30 -3.17
C MET A 284 0.99 -33.51 -3.59
N SER A 285 2.13 -33.31 -4.27
CA SER A 285 2.89 -34.41 -4.86
C SER A 285 3.72 -35.17 -3.81
N GLU A 286 3.58 -36.51 -3.75
CA GLU A 286 4.41 -37.40 -2.90
C GLU A 286 5.93 -37.27 -3.12
N SER A 287 6.37 -36.63 -4.21
CA SER A 287 7.78 -36.33 -4.46
C SER A 287 8.30 -35.09 -3.73
N THR A 288 7.40 -34.28 -3.18
CA THR A 288 7.67 -32.96 -2.61
C THR A 288 7.83 -33.09 -1.10
N PRO A 289 8.98 -32.69 -0.51
CA PRO A 289 9.12 -32.70 0.94
C PRO A 289 8.18 -31.70 1.62
N SER A 290 7.76 -32.01 2.84
CA SER A 290 7.00 -31.09 3.72
C SER A 290 7.59 -29.67 3.74
N TYR A 291 6.70 -28.69 3.59
CA TYR A 291 7.02 -27.27 3.63
C TYR A 291 7.02 -26.68 5.05
N ILE A 292 6.68 -27.45 6.09
CA ILE A 292 6.56 -26.93 7.48
C ILE A 292 7.80 -26.15 7.92
N SER A 293 9.02 -26.65 7.66
CA SER A 293 10.25 -25.93 8.04
C SER A 293 10.54 -24.66 7.24
N ILE A 294 9.91 -24.50 6.07
CA ILE A 294 10.02 -23.32 5.21
C ILE A 294 8.93 -22.29 5.60
N ALA A 295 7.71 -22.77 5.86
CA ALA A 295 6.57 -21.96 6.26
C ALA A 295 6.67 -21.45 7.71
N LYS A 296 7.25 -22.24 8.61
CA LYS A 296 7.48 -21.95 10.02
C LYS A 296 9.00 -21.88 10.31
N PRO A 297 9.71 -20.85 9.83
CA PRO A 297 11.13 -20.72 10.07
C PRO A 297 11.42 -20.60 11.57
N ILE A 298 12.43 -21.34 12.03
CA ILE A 298 12.89 -21.26 13.43
C ILE A 298 13.40 -19.83 13.70
N PRO A 299 12.93 -19.15 14.77
CA PRO A 299 13.38 -17.81 15.09
C PRO A 299 14.91 -17.71 15.23
N ASP A 300 15.48 -16.63 14.70
CA ASP A 300 16.90 -16.33 14.82
C ASP A 300 17.28 -16.16 16.29
N ASN A 301 18.24 -16.96 16.75
CA ASN A 301 18.78 -16.91 18.10
C ASN A 301 20.06 -16.05 18.19
N THR A 302 20.40 -15.31 17.13
CA THR A 302 21.44 -14.28 17.15
C THR A 302 21.15 -13.27 18.27
N VAL A 303 22.16 -13.04 19.12
CA VAL A 303 22.08 -12.10 20.23
C VAL A 303 22.65 -10.77 19.79
N TYR A 304 21.78 -9.79 19.59
CA TYR A 304 22.14 -8.42 19.23
C TYR A 304 22.43 -7.57 20.47
N THR A 305 22.92 -6.35 20.28
CA THR A 305 23.09 -5.35 21.35
C THR A 305 22.30 -4.09 21.02
N ILE A 306 21.50 -3.62 21.98
CA ILE A 306 20.88 -2.29 21.96
C ILE A 306 21.73 -1.37 22.83
N GLU A 307 22.52 -0.52 22.18
CA GLU A 307 23.28 0.54 22.82
C GLU A 307 22.38 1.74 23.16
N ASN A 308 22.78 2.56 24.12
CA ASN A 308 22.00 3.74 24.54
C ASN A 308 22.06 4.93 23.55
N ASN A 309 22.89 4.83 22.52
CA ASN A 309 23.17 5.88 21.55
C ASN A 309 22.56 5.63 20.15
N ILE A 310 21.59 4.73 20.05
CA ILE A 310 20.91 4.34 18.81
C ILE A 310 19.43 4.74 18.89
N ARG A 311 18.89 5.30 17.81
CA ARG A 311 17.44 5.51 17.62
C ARG A 311 16.80 4.16 17.30
N ILE A 312 15.77 3.78 18.07
CA ILE A 312 14.86 2.69 17.70
C ILE A 312 13.75 3.29 16.83
N PRO A 313 13.69 3.03 15.52
CA PRO A 313 12.58 3.50 14.70
C PRO A 313 11.32 2.66 14.95
N PHE A 314 10.18 3.27 14.66
CA PHE A 314 8.85 2.67 14.69
C PHE A 314 8.23 2.82 13.30
N GLY A 315 7.25 2.00 12.96
CA GLY A 315 6.83 1.81 11.57
C GLY A 315 7.57 0.65 10.92
N TRP A 316 7.99 0.77 9.65
CA TRP A 316 8.39 -0.37 8.83
C TRP A 316 9.46 -1.27 9.45
N LEU A 317 9.19 -2.58 9.51
CA LEU A 317 10.14 -3.57 10.01
C LEU A 317 11.51 -3.49 9.29
N THR A 318 11.50 -3.31 7.97
CA THR A 318 12.72 -3.18 7.15
C THR A 318 13.57 -1.94 7.52
N GLU A 319 12.92 -0.86 7.95
CA GLU A 319 13.59 0.36 8.44
C GLU A 319 14.22 0.12 9.82
N PHE A 320 13.53 -0.59 10.71
CA PHE A 320 14.09 -1.05 11.97
C PHE A 320 15.32 -1.96 11.77
N GLU A 321 15.24 -2.98 10.93
CA GLU A 321 16.37 -3.88 10.67
C GLU A 321 17.56 -3.13 10.05
N LYS A 322 17.30 -2.20 9.12
CA LYS A 322 18.33 -1.38 8.46
C LYS A 322 19.01 -0.38 9.42
N THR A 323 18.25 0.19 10.34
CA THR A 323 18.74 1.23 11.26
C THR A 323 19.50 0.64 12.45
N THR A 324 18.99 -0.46 13.01
CA THR A 324 19.53 -1.07 14.24
C THR A 324 20.48 -2.25 13.96
N GLY A 325 20.40 -2.86 12.77
CA GLY A 325 21.07 -4.13 12.45
C GLY A 325 20.45 -5.35 13.15
N ILE A 326 19.39 -5.16 13.94
CA ILE A 326 18.68 -6.22 14.67
C ILE A 326 17.66 -6.84 13.72
N LYS A 327 17.74 -8.15 13.50
CA LYS A 327 16.68 -8.86 12.77
C LYS A 327 15.62 -9.36 13.72
N LEU A 328 14.36 -9.17 13.34
CA LEU A 328 13.21 -9.64 14.12
C LEU A 328 12.59 -10.84 13.41
N SER A 329 12.53 -11.97 14.10
CA SER A 329 11.83 -13.15 13.60
C SER A 329 10.36 -13.08 13.99
N GLN A 330 9.46 -13.17 13.02
CA GLN A 330 8.02 -13.33 13.31
C GLN A 330 7.79 -14.63 14.10
N ILE A 331 6.85 -14.60 15.03
CA ILE A 331 6.36 -15.78 15.76
C ILE A 331 4.83 -15.88 15.63
N PRO A 332 4.23 -17.07 15.78
CA PRO A 332 2.79 -17.22 15.77
C PRO A 332 2.14 -16.44 16.93
N SER A 333 1.18 -15.58 16.60
CA SER A 333 0.41 -14.77 17.55
C SER A 333 -0.97 -15.38 17.80
N ALA A 334 -1.40 -15.40 19.06
CA ALA A 334 -2.79 -15.71 19.40
C ALA A 334 -3.76 -14.58 18.96
N ASP A 335 -3.24 -13.34 18.89
CA ASP A 335 -3.98 -12.11 18.60
C ASP A 335 -4.12 -11.84 17.08
N THR A 336 -4.85 -10.80 16.70
CA THR A 336 -4.92 -10.26 15.31
C THR A 336 -3.66 -9.46 14.94
N ASN A 337 -2.83 -9.09 15.92
CA ASN A 337 -1.57 -8.42 15.70
C ASN A 337 -0.42 -9.40 15.44
N ALA A 338 0.41 -9.11 14.43
CA ALA A 338 1.64 -9.85 14.17
C ALA A 338 2.70 -9.52 15.24
N VAL A 339 3.37 -10.56 15.74
CA VAL A 339 4.39 -10.45 16.79
C VAL A 339 5.74 -10.93 16.25
N TYR A 340 6.80 -10.19 16.58
CA TYR A 340 8.16 -10.51 16.18
C TYR A 340 9.10 -10.45 17.38
N GLN A 341 10.17 -11.25 17.37
CA GLN A 341 11.12 -11.33 18.47
C GLN A 341 12.58 -11.32 18.01
N ALA A 342 13.44 -10.77 18.86
CA ALA A 342 14.89 -10.87 18.77
C ALA A 342 15.51 -11.13 20.16
N LYS A 343 16.66 -11.79 20.21
CA LYS A 343 17.48 -11.87 21.43
C LYS A 343 18.40 -10.65 21.48
N VAL A 344 18.36 -9.92 22.59
CA VAL A 344 19.10 -8.67 22.74
C VAL A 344 19.81 -8.60 24.10
N LYS A 345 20.96 -7.94 24.13
CA LYS A 345 21.54 -7.35 25.35
C LYS A 345 21.26 -5.86 25.31
N MET A 346 20.75 -5.29 26.39
CA MET A 346 20.37 -3.88 26.41
C MET A 346 21.26 -3.10 27.35
N PHE A 347 21.70 -1.92 26.93
CA PHE A 347 22.30 -0.90 27.80
C PHE A 347 23.51 -1.38 28.63
N GLY A 348 24.32 -2.28 28.06
CA GLY A 348 25.47 -2.88 28.74
C GLY A 348 25.13 -3.93 29.80
N MET A 349 23.86 -4.29 29.99
CA MET A 349 23.45 -5.40 30.88
C MET A 349 23.94 -6.75 30.31
N PRO A 350 24.49 -7.66 31.15
CA PRO A 350 25.00 -8.94 30.69
C PRO A 350 23.91 -9.95 30.29
N GLU A 351 22.69 -9.80 30.81
CA GLU A 351 21.52 -10.66 30.58
C GLU A 351 21.07 -10.66 29.12
N ILE A 352 20.63 -11.83 28.62
CA ILE A 352 20.03 -11.96 27.29
C ILE A 352 18.51 -11.85 27.43
N LEU A 353 17.95 -10.80 26.85
CA LEU A 353 16.55 -10.44 26.92
C LEU A 353 15.82 -10.82 25.62
N THR A 354 14.50 -10.96 25.69
CA THR A 354 13.64 -11.11 24.51
C THR A 354 13.00 -9.77 24.20
N LEU A 355 13.48 -9.07 23.16
CA LEU A 355 12.78 -7.93 22.59
C LEU A 355 11.58 -8.47 21.82
N THR A 356 10.38 -8.00 22.14
CA THR A 356 9.13 -8.38 21.47
C THR A 356 8.51 -7.16 20.82
N ALA A 357 8.41 -7.17 19.50
CA ALA A 357 7.75 -6.17 18.67
C ALA A 357 6.31 -6.63 18.35
N SER A 358 5.36 -5.70 18.36
CA SER A 358 3.99 -5.93 17.90
C SER A 358 3.61 -4.90 16.83
N SER A 359 2.93 -5.34 15.77
CA SER A 359 2.14 -4.42 14.94
C SER A 359 0.92 -3.93 15.71
N GLY A 360 0.37 -2.78 15.31
CA GLY A 360 -0.94 -2.34 15.78
C GLY A 360 -1.99 -2.35 14.66
N ILE A 361 -3.22 -2.03 15.07
CA ILE A 361 -4.42 -2.13 14.25
C ILE A 361 -4.47 -0.92 13.30
N GLY A 362 -3.79 -1.04 12.16
CA GLY A 362 -3.72 -0.01 11.12
C GLY A 362 -2.40 -0.01 10.36
N VAL A 363 -1.29 -0.38 11.01
CA VAL A 363 0.04 -0.43 10.39
C VAL A 363 0.51 -1.89 10.30
N ILE A 364 -0.17 -2.69 9.47
CA ILE A 364 0.12 -4.11 9.30
C ILE A 364 1.55 -4.28 8.76
N GLY A 365 2.43 -4.92 9.53
CA GLY A 365 3.86 -5.05 9.19
C GLY A 365 4.76 -3.88 9.59
N GLY A 366 4.21 -2.83 10.22
CA GLY A 366 4.97 -1.86 11.00
C GLY A 366 5.03 -2.27 12.47
N VAL A 367 6.09 -1.88 13.17
CA VAL A 367 6.23 -2.02 14.62
C VAL A 367 5.80 -0.72 15.29
N GLU A 368 4.69 -0.76 16.03
CA GLU A 368 4.20 0.40 16.80
C GLU A 368 4.74 0.42 18.24
N HIS A 369 5.12 -0.75 18.74
CA HIS A 369 5.40 -0.96 20.15
C HIS A 369 6.41 -2.09 20.34
N PHE A 370 7.40 -1.86 21.20
CA PHE A 370 8.29 -2.89 21.70
C PHE A 370 8.04 -3.10 23.20
N SER A 371 8.15 -4.35 23.63
CA SER A 371 8.19 -4.74 25.04
C SER A 371 9.36 -5.69 25.29
N VAL A 372 9.82 -5.73 26.54
CA VAL A 372 10.88 -6.64 26.96
C VAL A 372 10.49 -7.30 28.27
N ASN A 373 10.47 -8.63 28.28
CA ASN A 373 10.16 -9.39 29.49
C ASN A 373 11.39 -9.45 30.41
N MET A 374 11.54 -8.42 31.24
CA MET A 374 12.63 -8.29 32.22
C MET A 374 12.53 -9.33 33.35
N GLN A 375 11.30 -9.76 33.68
CA GLN A 375 11.03 -10.78 34.71
C GLN A 375 11.55 -12.16 34.29
N GLN A 376 11.59 -12.47 32.98
CA GLN A 376 12.11 -13.73 32.42
C GLN A 376 13.55 -14.05 32.88
N VAL A 377 14.36 -13.02 33.17
CA VAL A 377 15.76 -13.15 33.59
C VAL A 377 16.01 -12.70 35.04
N GLY A 378 14.96 -12.40 35.80
CA GLY A 378 15.07 -12.02 37.22
C GLY A 378 15.63 -10.63 37.49
N ILE A 379 15.63 -9.72 36.51
CA ILE A 379 15.86 -8.30 36.76
C ILE A 379 14.67 -7.75 37.58
N THR A 380 14.95 -6.86 38.54
CA THR A 380 13.91 -6.21 39.37
C THR A 380 13.59 -4.80 38.87
N PHE A 381 12.44 -4.27 39.30
CA PHE A 381 12.04 -2.88 39.07
C PHE A 381 13.16 -1.90 39.48
N GLU A 382 13.69 -2.05 40.69
CA GLU A 382 14.71 -1.16 41.25
C GLU A 382 15.99 -1.20 40.42
N LYS A 383 16.39 -2.39 39.96
CA LYS A 383 17.60 -2.54 39.15
C LYS A 383 17.45 -1.93 37.77
N LEU A 384 16.30 -2.09 37.12
CA LEU A 384 16.02 -1.47 35.83
C LEU A 384 15.90 0.05 35.95
N ASN A 385 15.18 0.54 36.97
CA ASN A 385 15.06 1.96 37.29
C ASN A 385 16.44 2.60 37.53
N GLU A 386 17.34 1.94 38.28
CA GLU A 386 18.72 2.37 38.47
C GLU A 386 19.48 2.48 37.13
N VAL A 387 19.38 1.45 36.27
CA VAL A 387 20.05 1.44 34.95
C VAL A 387 19.54 2.57 34.07
N LEU A 388 18.22 2.72 33.88
CA LEU A 388 17.65 3.78 33.05
C LEU A 388 17.95 5.17 33.62
N THR A 389 17.90 5.35 34.95
CA THR A 389 18.20 6.63 35.59
C THR A 389 19.67 7.06 35.41
N ASN A 390 20.60 6.10 35.43
CA ASN A 390 22.01 6.38 35.17
C ASN A 390 22.31 6.74 33.70
N LEU A 391 21.45 6.34 32.76
CA LEU A 391 21.64 6.54 31.32
C LEU A 391 20.92 7.80 30.80
N PHE A 392 19.71 8.05 31.30
CA PHE A 392 18.78 9.05 30.75
C PHE A 392 18.35 10.12 31.78
N GLY A 393 18.82 10.03 33.03
CA GLY A 393 18.44 10.95 34.12
C GLY A 393 17.16 10.51 34.83
N SER A 394 16.61 11.37 35.70
CA SER A 394 15.40 11.05 36.47
C SER A 394 14.18 10.85 35.54
N PRO A 395 13.34 9.82 35.77
CA PRO A 395 12.11 9.65 35.00
C PRO A 395 11.08 10.73 35.32
N SER A 396 10.20 11.02 34.36
CA SER A 396 8.90 11.58 34.68
C SER A 396 8.00 10.49 35.31
N GLN A 397 7.02 10.88 36.12
CA GLN A 397 6.17 9.94 36.85
C GLN A 397 4.70 10.34 36.70
N ASN A 398 3.86 9.39 36.31
CA ASN A 398 2.42 9.56 36.22
C ASN A 398 1.72 8.43 37.00
N GLU A 399 0.75 8.78 37.84
CA GLU A 399 0.05 7.85 38.73
C GLU A 399 -1.44 7.77 38.38
N ILE A 400 -1.85 6.61 37.86
CA ILE A 400 -3.23 6.31 37.46
C ILE A 400 -3.95 5.71 38.67
N GLN A 401 -4.61 6.57 39.45
CA GLN A 401 -5.24 6.20 40.73
C GLN A 401 -6.30 5.10 40.59
N GLU A 402 -6.99 5.03 39.45
CA GLU A 402 -8.06 4.06 39.17
C GLU A 402 -7.55 2.62 39.04
N THR A 403 -6.28 2.44 38.67
CA THR A 403 -5.66 1.13 38.39
C THR A 403 -4.47 0.82 39.30
N ASP A 404 -4.22 1.65 40.32
CA ASP A 404 -3.08 1.57 41.24
C ASP A 404 -1.74 1.36 40.50
N THR A 405 -1.59 2.08 39.38
CA THR A 405 -0.50 1.91 38.41
C THR A 405 0.30 3.20 38.31
N VAL A 406 1.63 3.08 38.37
CA VAL A 406 2.55 4.19 38.15
C VAL A 406 3.37 3.92 36.90
N ILE A 407 3.42 4.91 36.01
CA ILE A 407 4.24 4.91 34.81
C ILE A 407 5.48 5.77 35.10
N TYR A 408 6.65 5.20 34.83
CA TYR A 408 7.94 5.88 34.90
C TYR A 408 8.50 5.97 33.48
N ASP A 409 8.64 7.19 32.96
CA ASP A 409 9.11 7.40 31.58
C ASP A 409 10.48 8.08 31.56
N TRP A 410 11.41 7.46 30.83
CA TRP A 410 12.70 8.03 30.47
C TRP A 410 12.75 8.31 28.97
N HIS A 411 13.38 9.40 28.56
CA HIS A 411 13.52 9.78 27.16
C HIS A 411 15.01 9.83 26.78
N ASN A 412 15.38 9.26 25.63
CA ASN A 412 16.72 9.50 25.06
C ASN A 412 16.71 10.71 24.13
N ILE A 413 17.89 11.19 23.75
CA ILE A 413 18.09 12.29 22.79
C ILE A 413 17.70 11.93 21.33
N PHE A 414 17.01 10.81 21.11
CA PHE A 414 16.61 10.28 19.81
C PHE A 414 15.09 10.08 19.69
N GLY A 415 14.29 10.63 20.62
CA GLY A 415 12.82 10.55 20.61
C GLY A 415 12.24 9.19 21.02
N ASN A 416 13.02 8.29 21.62
CA ASN A 416 12.51 7.05 22.19
C ASN A 416 12.12 7.25 23.66
N THR A 417 10.96 6.72 24.03
CA THR A 417 10.53 6.64 25.43
C THR A 417 10.66 5.21 25.92
N TYR A 418 11.32 5.08 27.07
CA TYR A 418 11.50 3.85 27.82
C TYR A 418 10.56 3.92 29.02
N SER A 419 9.48 3.16 28.98
CA SER A 419 8.41 3.19 29.99
C SER A 419 8.50 1.96 30.88
N ILE A 420 8.56 2.16 32.19
CA ILE A 420 8.23 1.11 33.17
C ILE A 420 6.81 1.35 33.68
N ILE A 421 5.92 0.40 33.44
CA ILE A 421 4.57 0.41 34.00
C ILE A 421 4.58 -0.51 35.23
N LEU A 422 4.41 0.06 36.42
CA LEU A 422 4.42 -0.64 37.71
C LEU A 422 3.00 -0.68 38.29
N ASN A 423 2.46 -1.89 38.47
CA ASN A 423 1.22 -2.08 39.23
C ASN A 423 1.56 -2.32 40.71
N LYS A 424 1.17 -1.38 41.59
CA LYS A 424 1.49 -1.41 43.02
C LYS A 424 0.72 -2.52 43.75
N SER A 425 -0.54 -2.74 43.40
CA SER A 425 -1.43 -3.71 44.04
C SER A 425 -0.93 -5.15 44.00
N ASN A 426 -0.25 -5.56 42.91
CA ASN A 426 0.31 -6.90 42.77
C ASN A 426 1.85 -6.94 42.68
N ASN A 427 2.52 -5.78 42.75
CA ASN A 427 3.97 -5.61 42.63
C ASN A 427 4.56 -6.25 41.34
N THR A 428 3.83 -6.16 40.23
CA THR A 428 4.31 -6.54 38.90
C THR A 428 4.65 -5.31 38.08
N TYR A 429 5.61 -5.45 37.16
CA TYR A 429 5.96 -4.39 36.23
C TYR A 429 6.26 -4.93 34.84
N SER A 430 6.03 -4.11 33.83
CA SER A 430 6.39 -4.36 32.43
C SER A 430 7.28 -3.24 31.90
N PHE A 431 8.19 -3.59 30.98
CA PHE A 431 9.09 -2.63 30.33
C PHE A 431 8.76 -2.52 28.85
N HIS A 432 8.59 -1.28 28.40
CA HIS A 432 8.16 -0.93 27.06
C HIS A 432 9.13 0.07 26.45
N ILE A 433 9.34 -0.04 25.14
CA ILE A 433 9.96 1.01 24.34
C ILE A 433 8.89 1.46 23.36
N VAL A 434 8.50 2.71 23.48
CA VAL A 434 7.49 3.34 22.64
C VAL A 434 8.06 4.56 21.95
N TRP A 435 7.50 4.89 20.80
CA TRP A 435 7.62 6.23 20.26
C TRP A 435 7.07 7.24 21.29
N TYR A 436 7.63 8.44 21.33
CA TYR A 436 7.28 9.50 22.29
C TYR A 436 5.79 9.84 22.24
N ARG A 437 5.03 9.24 23.17
CA ARG A 437 3.57 9.22 23.19
C ARG A 437 3.01 10.53 23.73
N GLY A 438 2.93 11.51 22.83
CA GLY A 438 2.53 12.86 23.19
C GLY A 438 3.69 13.62 23.82
N ALA A 439 3.90 14.83 23.34
CA ALA A 439 4.91 15.73 23.87
C ALA A 439 4.23 16.70 24.86
N PRO A 440 4.26 16.46 26.19
CA PRO A 440 3.89 17.49 27.16
C PRO A 440 4.77 18.74 27.01
N ASP A 441 5.96 18.58 26.43
CA ASP A 441 6.95 19.63 26.14
C ASP A 441 7.08 19.95 24.64
N ALA A 442 6.05 19.73 23.81
CA ALA A 442 6.03 20.34 22.47
C ALA A 442 5.72 21.84 22.55
N GLU A 443 6.17 22.61 21.57
CA GLU A 443 5.94 24.03 21.48
C GLU A 443 5.21 24.37 20.17
N GLY A 444 4.06 25.03 20.29
CA GLY A 444 3.33 25.56 19.15
C GLY A 444 3.91 26.90 18.70
N TYR A 445 3.98 27.10 17.40
CA TYR A 445 4.48 28.30 16.74
C TYR A 445 3.60 28.67 15.55
N THR A 446 3.69 29.92 15.09
CA THR A 446 3.06 30.46 13.89
C THR A 446 4.02 31.44 13.21
N ILE A 447 3.70 31.91 12.00
CA ILE A 447 4.51 32.91 11.28
C ILE A 447 3.78 34.25 11.24
N ASN A 448 4.49 35.33 11.57
CA ASN A 448 3.99 36.70 11.44
C ASN A 448 5.08 37.57 10.79
N GLY A 449 4.80 38.15 9.62
CA GLY A 449 5.76 38.95 8.87
C GLY A 449 7.03 38.19 8.48
N GLY A 450 6.93 36.87 8.26
CA GLY A 450 8.05 36.00 7.94
C GLY A 450 8.91 35.55 9.13
N GLU A 451 8.59 35.96 10.36
CA GLU A 451 9.28 35.54 11.57
C GLU A 451 8.42 34.63 12.46
N LEU A 452 9.09 33.74 13.18
CA LEU A 452 8.45 32.77 14.07
C LEU A 452 7.86 33.48 15.29
N VAL A 453 6.64 33.12 15.68
CA VAL A 453 5.95 33.61 16.89
C VAL A 453 5.44 32.41 17.68
N ARG A 454 5.61 32.41 19.00
CA ARG A 454 5.19 31.30 19.86
C ARG A 454 3.69 31.36 20.16
N MET A 455 3.02 30.22 20.16
CA MET A 455 1.61 30.05 20.54
C MET A 455 1.47 29.71 22.03
N GLU A 456 0.27 29.89 22.59
CA GLU A 456 -0.01 29.55 24.00
C GLU A 456 -0.07 28.03 24.25
N GLN A 457 -0.42 27.24 23.22
CA GLN A 457 -0.47 25.77 23.29
C GLN A 457 0.24 25.11 22.10
N ALA A 458 0.60 23.82 22.27
CA ALA A 458 1.31 23.00 21.30
C ALA A 458 0.42 22.34 20.22
N VAL A 459 -0.88 22.59 20.27
CA VAL A 459 -1.89 22.03 19.34
C VAL A 459 -2.38 23.09 18.37
N GLY A 460 -2.56 22.71 17.10
CA GLY A 460 -3.11 23.60 16.08
C GLY A 460 -4.64 23.79 16.18
N SER A 461 -5.35 22.91 16.89
CA SER A 461 -6.80 22.82 16.87
C SER A 461 -7.54 23.98 17.53
N VAL A 462 -8.76 24.23 17.04
CA VAL A 462 -9.81 24.97 17.74
C VAL A 462 -10.70 23.93 18.40
N SER A 463 -10.64 23.83 19.74
CA SER A 463 -11.49 22.90 20.49
C SER A 463 -12.85 23.55 20.73
N VAL A 464 -13.90 22.91 20.24
CA VAL A 464 -15.29 23.32 20.38
C VAL A 464 -15.99 22.41 21.37
N HIS A 465 -16.58 23.03 22.39
CA HIS A 465 -17.36 22.38 23.43
C HIS A 465 -18.83 22.75 23.25
N ILE A 466 -19.69 21.74 23.12
CA ILE A 466 -21.14 21.93 22.97
C ILE A 466 -21.87 21.22 24.11
N THR A 467 -22.67 21.98 24.84
CA THR A 467 -23.42 21.50 26.01
C THR A 467 -24.89 21.88 25.88
N GLU A 468 -25.81 20.91 25.91
CA GLU A 468 -27.25 21.20 25.87
C GLU A 468 -27.83 21.27 27.29
N LYS A 469 -28.00 22.50 27.81
CA LYS A 469 -28.44 22.75 29.19
C LYS A 469 -29.84 23.33 29.20
N ASP A 470 -30.74 22.69 29.95
CA ASP A 470 -32.14 23.11 30.12
C ASP A 470 -32.93 23.32 28.80
N GLY A 471 -32.50 22.70 27.70
CA GLY A 471 -33.09 22.82 26.36
C GLY A 471 -32.46 23.89 25.47
N GLU A 472 -31.45 24.62 25.94
CA GLU A 472 -30.63 25.52 25.14
C GLU A 472 -29.27 24.88 24.81
N ILE A 473 -28.83 25.01 23.56
CA ILE A 473 -27.51 24.57 23.10
C ILE A 473 -26.51 25.70 23.36
N ILE A 474 -25.52 25.44 24.21
CA ILE A 474 -24.41 26.35 24.50
C ILE A 474 -23.21 25.94 23.64
N HIS A 475 -22.54 26.91 23.03
CA HIS A 475 -21.40 26.72 22.13
C HIS A 475 -20.19 27.53 22.66
N GLU A 476 -19.14 26.83 23.08
CA GLU A 476 -17.90 27.41 23.59
C GLU A 476 -16.73 27.06 22.64
N GLU A 477 -16.15 28.08 22.01
CA GLU A 477 -15.05 27.94 21.05
C GLU A 477 -13.74 28.42 21.68
N HIS A 478 -12.78 27.51 21.90
CA HIS A 478 -11.46 27.85 22.42
C HIS A 478 -10.43 27.89 21.28
N LYS A 479 -9.89 29.09 21.03
CA LYS A 479 -8.87 29.34 20.00
C LYS A 479 -7.48 29.42 20.63
N ASN A 480 -6.53 28.63 20.14
CA ASN A 480 -5.11 28.81 20.44
C ASN A 480 -4.62 30.12 19.81
N LEU A 481 -3.90 30.95 20.57
CA LEU A 481 -3.48 32.30 20.15
C LEU A 481 -1.96 32.47 20.23
N PRO A 482 -1.38 33.44 19.49
CA PRO A 482 -0.01 33.87 19.67
C PRO A 482 0.22 34.38 21.10
N SER A 483 1.19 33.80 21.80
CA SER A 483 1.53 34.15 23.18
C SER A 483 2.30 35.47 23.22
N ASN A 484 1.83 36.40 24.05
CA ASN A 484 2.54 37.64 24.35
C ASN A 484 3.57 37.50 25.49
N THR A 485 3.72 36.31 26.07
CA THR A 485 4.53 36.07 27.29
C THR A 485 5.56 34.96 27.16
N LEU A 486 5.31 33.96 26.31
CA LEU A 486 6.22 32.83 26.13
C LEU A 486 7.33 33.16 25.10
N PRO A 487 8.63 33.05 25.46
CA PRO A 487 9.72 33.32 24.53
C PRO A 487 9.88 32.19 23.51
N ILE A 488 10.32 32.55 22.30
CA ILE A 488 10.75 31.60 21.28
C ILE A 488 12.06 30.93 21.72
N THR A 489 12.12 29.60 21.70
CA THR A 489 13.31 28.85 22.09
C THR A 489 14.41 28.91 21.03
N ASP A 490 15.66 28.72 21.46
CA ASP A 490 16.79 28.72 20.52
C ASP A 490 16.82 27.48 19.62
N ASN A 491 16.14 26.39 20.00
CA ASN A 491 15.88 25.24 19.12
C ASN A 491 14.94 25.64 17.98
N ALA A 492 13.81 26.25 18.29
CA ALA A 492 12.86 26.74 17.29
C ALA A 492 13.50 27.75 16.31
N LYS A 493 14.32 28.70 16.81
CA LYS A 493 15.10 29.63 15.96
C LYS A 493 16.06 28.90 15.01
N ARG A 494 16.77 27.88 15.51
CA ARG A 494 17.72 27.09 14.70
C ARG A 494 17.03 26.24 13.64
N ALA A 495 15.90 25.62 13.97
CA ALA A 495 15.09 24.88 13.02
C ALA A 495 14.57 25.81 11.92
N TRP A 496 13.93 26.92 12.31
CA TRP A 496 13.41 27.92 11.36
C TRP A 496 14.49 28.48 10.44
N ALA A 497 15.67 28.83 10.96
CA ALA A 497 16.79 29.34 10.17
C ALA A 497 17.35 28.32 9.14
N LYS A 498 17.18 27.02 9.36
CA LYS A 498 17.54 25.98 8.37
C LYS A 498 16.51 25.81 7.27
N ILE A 499 15.22 26.00 7.58
CA ILE A 499 14.10 25.71 6.67
C ILE A 499 13.74 26.93 5.82
N LYS A 500 13.73 28.13 6.41
CA LYS A 500 13.37 29.39 5.76
C LYS A 500 14.05 29.63 4.39
N PRO A 501 15.32 29.26 4.15
CA PRO A 501 15.94 29.41 2.83
C PRO A 501 15.38 28.52 1.70
N TYR A 502 14.61 27.48 2.03
CA TYR A 502 14.02 26.53 1.07
C TYR A 502 12.54 26.80 0.76
N LEU A 503 11.96 27.83 1.40
CA LEU A 503 10.58 28.25 1.22
C LEU A 503 10.52 29.60 0.50
N SER A 504 9.59 29.73 -0.43
CA SER A 504 9.22 31.00 -1.04
C SER A 504 8.52 31.92 -0.03
N ASP A 505 8.49 33.23 -0.30
CA ASP A 505 7.78 34.19 0.56
C ASP A 505 6.27 33.86 0.67
N ASP A 506 5.65 33.32 -0.39
CA ASP A 506 4.25 32.88 -0.36
C ASP A 506 4.04 31.61 0.49
N GLU A 507 4.95 30.63 0.41
CA GLU A 507 4.93 29.48 1.34
C GLU A 507 5.11 29.93 2.79
N ILE A 508 6.01 30.88 3.06
CA ILE A 508 6.23 31.42 4.42
C ILE A 508 4.98 32.14 4.93
N ASN A 509 4.30 32.92 4.10
CA ASN A 509 3.11 33.69 4.46
C ASN A 509 1.83 32.84 4.61
N THR A 510 1.86 31.56 4.24
CA THR A 510 0.72 30.62 4.37
C THR A 510 0.84 29.65 5.54
N ILE A 511 1.96 29.67 6.30
CA ILE A 511 2.14 28.84 7.49
C ILE A 511 1.32 29.37 8.67
N VAL A 512 0.19 28.71 8.94
CA VAL A 512 -0.71 29.04 10.05
C VAL A 512 -0.19 28.50 11.39
N PHE A 513 0.41 27.31 11.40
CA PHE A 513 0.90 26.66 12.62
C PHE A 513 2.11 25.75 12.36
N LEU A 514 3.01 25.67 13.33
CA LEU A 514 4.19 24.81 13.37
C LEU A 514 4.27 24.17 14.75
N CYS A 515 4.36 22.84 14.82
CA CYS A 515 4.72 22.15 16.06
C CYS A 515 6.23 21.89 16.06
N ILE A 516 6.93 22.29 17.11
CA ILE A 516 8.36 22.07 17.29
C ILE A 516 8.56 21.42 18.66
N SER A 517 9.12 20.21 18.69
CA SER A 517 9.50 19.56 19.94
C SER A 517 10.68 20.27 20.61
N THR A 518 10.73 20.22 21.95
CA THR A 518 11.79 20.87 22.72
C THR A 518 13.18 20.26 22.51
N ASP A 519 13.28 19.01 22.05
CA ASP A 519 14.54 18.34 21.69
C ASP A 519 14.93 18.52 20.20
N GLY A 520 14.00 18.92 19.34
CA GLY A 520 14.20 19.09 17.90
C GLY A 520 14.01 17.82 17.06
N ILE A 521 13.42 16.76 17.64
CA ILE A 521 13.04 15.54 16.93
C ILE A 521 11.51 15.44 16.89
N GLY A 522 10.94 15.44 15.68
CA GLY A 522 9.52 15.66 15.49
C GLY A 522 8.60 14.56 16.06
N GLY A 523 7.37 14.95 16.36
CA GLY A 523 6.32 14.06 16.83
C GLY A 523 5.18 13.95 15.81
N GLY A 524 4.85 12.72 15.40
CA GLY A 524 3.78 12.40 14.46
C GLY A 524 2.38 12.71 14.99
N GLN A 525 1.98 13.97 14.93
CA GLN A 525 0.58 14.39 14.92
C GLN A 525 0.28 15.12 13.59
N PRO A 526 -0.72 14.66 12.82
CA PRO A 526 -1.07 15.28 11.55
C PRO A 526 -1.80 16.59 11.79
N ILE A 527 -1.76 17.44 10.78
CA ILE A 527 -2.53 18.68 10.70
C ILE A 527 -2.89 18.82 9.18
N SER A 528 -3.98 19.50 8.72
CA SER A 528 -4.46 19.49 7.29
C SER A 528 -4.65 20.89 6.66
N ILE A 529 -4.83 21.07 5.32
CA ILE A 529 -4.87 22.39 4.62
C ILE A 529 -6.23 22.86 4.05
N GLU A 530 -6.33 24.19 3.85
CA GLU A 530 -7.34 25.05 3.21
C GLU A 530 -8.74 25.13 3.82
N LYS A 531 -9.14 26.38 4.05
CA LYS A 531 -10.33 26.86 4.77
C LYS A 531 -11.61 26.06 4.49
N HIS A 532 -11.98 25.17 5.40
CA HIS A 532 -13.34 24.64 5.41
C HIS A 532 -14.35 25.77 5.65
N ILE A 533 -15.31 25.88 4.74
CA ILE A 533 -16.58 26.55 5.03
C ILE A 533 -17.33 25.63 5.99
N PHE A 534 -17.67 26.14 7.17
CA PHE A 534 -18.50 25.43 8.13
C PHE A 534 -19.91 25.28 7.52
N ASP A 535 -20.30 24.04 7.21
CA ASP A 535 -21.66 23.72 6.76
C ASP A 535 -22.55 23.51 7.99
N GLU A 536 -23.27 24.57 8.38
CA GLU A 536 -24.25 24.54 9.47
C GLU A 536 -25.33 23.46 9.23
N GLU A 537 -25.68 23.19 7.97
CA GLU A 537 -26.81 22.35 7.58
C GLU A 537 -26.47 20.84 7.68
N GLU A 538 -25.26 20.42 7.28
CA GLU A 538 -24.81 19.04 7.51
C GLU A 538 -24.66 18.75 9.02
N PHE A 539 -24.11 19.70 9.78
CA PHE A 539 -23.85 19.53 11.21
C PHE A 539 -25.14 19.50 12.06
N GLU A 540 -26.10 20.39 11.79
CA GLU A 540 -27.41 20.36 12.45
C GLU A 540 -28.15 19.03 12.27
N ASN A 541 -28.03 18.41 11.09
CA ASN A 541 -28.65 17.13 10.80
C ASN A 541 -27.99 15.98 11.57
N LYS A 542 -26.67 16.05 11.80
CA LYS A 542 -25.93 15.09 12.63
C LYS A 542 -26.32 15.19 14.11
N ILE A 543 -26.42 16.41 14.65
CA ILE A 543 -26.85 16.65 16.04
C ILE A 543 -28.25 16.09 16.33
N LYS A 544 -29.21 16.26 15.40
CA LYS A 544 -30.59 15.74 15.54
C LYS A 544 -30.68 14.21 15.69
N SER A 545 -29.61 13.46 15.44
CA SER A 545 -29.57 12.00 15.52
C SER A 545 -29.06 11.42 16.85
N ILE A 546 -28.41 12.24 17.70
CA ILE A 546 -27.71 11.78 18.92
C ILE A 546 -28.49 12.23 20.16
N LYS A 547 -28.67 11.35 21.15
CA LYS A 547 -29.70 11.51 22.20
C LYS A 547 -29.25 12.02 23.57
N ASP A 548 -27.96 12.01 23.90
CA ASP A 548 -27.45 12.33 25.24
C ASP A 548 -26.18 13.20 25.22
N LYS A 549 -25.90 13.84 26.36
CA LYS A 549 -25.39 15.23 26.40
C LYS A 549 -23.97 15.40 26.97
N GLU A 550 -23.00 15.52 26.07
CA GLU A 550 -21.86 16.44 26.08
C GLU A 550 -21.00 16.09 24.87
N TYR A 551 -20.58 17.07 24.06
CA TYR A 551 -19.81 16.80 22.86
C TYR A 551 -18.57 17.70 22.78
N TYR A 552 -17.41 17.06 22.64
CA TYR A 552 -16.12 17.68 22.41
C TYR A 552 -15.68 17.41 20.97
N MET A 553 -15.34 18.44 20.22
CA MET A 553 -14.69 18.29 18.91
C MET A 553 -13.44 19.16 18.82
N ASP A 554 -12.32 18.53 18.51
CA ASP A 554 -11.11 19.23 18.10
C ASP A 554 -11.15 19.45 16.58
N TYR A 555 -11.39 20.70 16.17
CA TYR A 555 -11.27 21.08 14.77
C TYR A 555 -9.82 21.43 14.45
N SER A 556 -9.13 20.60 13.67
CA SER A 556 -7.87 21.03 13.07
C SER A 556 -8.17 22.15 12.06
N PRO A 557 -7.63 23.38 12.22
CA PRO A 557 -7.69 24.36 11.17
C PRO A 557 -6.84 23.89 10.00
N THR A 558 -7.06 24.57 8.89
CA THR A 558 -6.68 24.10 7.59
C THR A 558 -5.53 24.96 7.00
N GLY A 559 -4.26 24.63 7.31
CA GLY A 559 -2.98 25.23 6.80
C GLY A 559 -1.97 24.18 6.25
N THR A 560 -0.75 24.52 5.78
CA THR A 560 0.25 23.51 5.31
C THR A 560 1.20 23.06 6.42
N TYR A 561 1.65 21.81 6.39
CA TYR A 561 2.62 21.27 7.36
C TYR A 561 3.89 20.75 6.71
N LEU A 562 4.99 21.16 7.31
CA LEU A 562 6.27 20.55 7.09
C LEU A 562 6.51 19.48 8.14
N TYR A 563 6.65 18.23 7.68
CA TYR A 563 7.27 17.16 8.44
C TYR A 563 8.76 17.46 8.59
N LEU A 564 9.22 17.69 9.82
CA LEU A 564 10.63 17.93 10.13
C LEU A 564 11.33 16.68 10.71
N ASP A 565 10.63 15.54 10.68
CA ASP A 565 10.96 14.28 11.36
C ASP A 565 12.27 13.60 10.88
N ASP A 566 12.89 14.15 9.82
CA ASP A 566 14.19 13.74 9.26
C ASP A 566 15.28 14.84 9.30
N ILE A 567 15.07 15.98 9.96
CA ILE A 567 16.15 16.95 10.21
C ILE A 567 16.90 16.55 11.49
N ASP A 568 17.58 15.39 11.44
CA ASP A 568 18.45 14.91 12.53
C ASP A 568 19.44 16.02 12.96
N LEU A 569 19.32 16.50 14.19
CA LEU A 569 20.17 17.55 14.75
C LEU A 569 21.45 17.00 15.37
N LEU A 570 22.35 16.59 14.46
CA LEU A 570 23.80 16.43 14.67
C LEU A 570 24.24 15.20 15.49
N ASN A 571 25.35 14.59 15.09
CA ASN A 571 26.11 13.69 15.97
C ASN A 571 26.97 14.47 17.00
N SER A 572 27.69 13.77 17.88
CA SER A 572 28.53 14.34 18.96
C SER A 572 29.72 15.21 18.50
N GLN A 573 29.85 15.48 17.20
CA GLN A 573 30.86 16.35 16.59
C GLN A 573 30.24 17.49 15.75
N GLY A 574 28.90 17.56 15.63
CA GLY A 574 28.23 18.69 15.00
C GLY A 574 27.96 18.55 13.50
N ASN A 575 27.71 17.33 12.97
CA ASN A 575 27.43 17.11 11.54
C ASN A 575 26.01 16.56 11.28
N CYS A 576 25.28 17.16 10.33
CA CYS A 576 24.02 16.66 9.74
C CYS A 576 24.27 16.16 8.31
N PHE A 577 23.70 15.02 7.91
CA PHE A 577 23.48 14.60 6.51
C PHE A 577 22.19 13.74 6.52
N VAL A 578 21.23 13.83 5.58
CA VAL A 578 21.36 14.07 4.13
C VAL A 578 20.30 15.04 3.59
N GLU A 579 20.70 15.92 2.68
CA GLU A 579 19.88 16.98 2.04
C GLU A 579 18.71 16.44 1.17
N SER A 580 18.79 15.17 0.77
CA SER A 580 17.75 14.46 0.01
C SER A 580 16.43 14.33 0.75
N ASN A 581 16.48 14.11 2.08
CA ASN A 581 15.28 13.84 2.88
C ASN A 581 14.46 15.12 3.09
N LEU A 582 15.14 16.27 3.26
CA LEU A 582 14.48 17.58 3.30
C LEU A 582 13.80 17.91 1.96
N SER A 583 14.47 17.65 0.83
CA SER A 583 13.85 17.78 -0.51
C SER A 583 12.61 16.89 -0.66
N LYS A 584 12.71 15.63 -0.21
CA LYS A 584 11.61 14.65 -0.28
C LYS A 584 10.42 15.07 0.59
N ASN A 585 10.65 15.48 1.83
CA ASN A 585 9.58 15.84 2.76
C ASN A 585 8.92 17.18 2.37
N LEU A 586 9.67 18.13 1.79
CA LEU A 586 9.11 19.32 1.13
C LEU A 586 8.26 18.95 -0.09
N SER A 587 8.68 17.98 -0.93
CA SER A 587 7.87 17.53 -2.08
C SER A 587 6.59 16.81 -1.65
N ILE A 588 6.62 16.02 -0.58
CA ILE A 588 5.45 15.37 0.01
C ILE A 588 4.49 16.42 0.60
N ALA A 589 5.01 17.40 1.36
CA ALA A 589 4.20 18.50 1.90
C ALA A 589 3.52 19.31 0.77
N ARG A 590 4.22 19.59 -0.33
CA ARG A 590 3.66 20.25 -1.52
C ARG A 590 2.58 19.42 -2.23
N ALA A 591 2.73 18.09 -2.28
CA ALA A 591 1.69 17.20 -2.80
C ALA A 591 0.45 17.15 -1.89
N THR A 592 0.66 17.06 -0.57
CA THR A 592 -0.43 17.02 0.43
C THR A 592 -1.20 18.35 0.51
N ALA A 593 -0.54 19.47 0.18
CA ALA A 593 -1.14 20.81 0.18
C ALA A 593 -2.19 21.04 -0.93
N ARG A 594 -2.24 20.18 -1.96
CA ARG A 594 -3.25 20.27 -3.04
C ARG A 594 -4.40 19.31 -2.76
N GLY A 595 -5.26 19.68 -1.81
CA GLY A 595 -6.37 18.87 -1.30
C GLY A 595 -7.47 18.55 -2.32
N LYS A 596 -7.21 17.60 -3.23
CA LYS A 596 -8.21 16.74 -3.89
C LYS A 596 -7.54 15.40 -4.16
N GLY A 597 -8.16 14.30 -3.73
CA GLY A 597 -7.60 12.96 -3.89
C GLY A 597 -7.27 12.68 -5.36
N CYS A 598 -6.01 12.39 -5.63
CA CYS A 598 -5.52 12.18 -6.98
C CYS A 598 -4.40 11.14 -6.99
N THR A 599 -4.41 10.25 -7.97
CA THR A 599 -3.34 9.29 -8.29
C THR A 599 -2.16 9.99 -8.96
N ASP A 600 -1.75 11.11 -8.39
CA ASP A 600 -0.98 12.15 -9.06
C ASP A 600 0.43 12.30 -8.49
N ILE A 601 1.10 11.15 -8.46
CA ILE A 601 2.54 11.07 -8.26
C ILE A 601 3.17 10.60 -9.57
N PRO A 602 4.35 11.12 -9.95
CA PRO A 602 5.11 10.54 -11.04
C PRO A 602 5.39 9.06 -10.72
N SER A 603 5.44 8.23 -11.76
CA SER A 603 6.00 6.88 -11.66
C SER A 603 7.37 6.92 -10.98
N GLU A 604 7.75 5.89 -10.23
CA GLU A 604 8.99 5.89 -9.42
C GLU A 604 10.25 6.24 -10.24
N TRP A 605 10.29 5.83 -11.52
CA TRP A 605 11.37 6.16 -12.45
C TRP A 605 11.44 7.65 -12.85
N ALA A 606 10.32 8.38 -12.76
CA ALA A 606 10.18 9.78 -13.17
C ALA A 606 10.33 10.78 -12.01
N VAL A 607 10.20 10.34 -10.75
CA VAL A 607 10.15 11.23 -9.56
C VAL A 607 11.33 12.20 -9.50
N ASN A 608 12.56 11.71 -9.73
CA ASN A 608 13.75 12.54 -9.69
C ASN A 608 13.78 13.58 -10.80
N ASP A 609 13.40 13.20 -12.02
CA ASP A 609 13.37 14.11 -13.17
C ASP A 609 12.31 15.20 -12.99
N VAL A 610 11.11 14.84 -12.51
CA VAL A 610 10.07 15.82 -12.16
C VAL A 610 10.55 16.79 -11.07
N VAL A 611 11.21 16.30 -10.02
CA VAL A 611 11.78 17.16 -8.97
C VAL A 611 12.87 18.08 -9.52
N ASN A 612 13.72 17.58 -10.43
CA ASN A 612 14.77 18.37 -11.08
C ASN A 612 14.15 19.45 -12.00
N ALA A 613 13.12 19.12 -12.76
CA ALA A 613 12.41 20.07 -13.63
C ALA A 613 11.76 21.22 -12.84
N ILE A 614 11.19 20.93 -11.67
CA ILE A 614 10.65 21.95 -10.76
C ILE A 614 11.78 22.81 -10.17
N LYS A 615 12.88 22.20 -9.70
CA LYS A 615 14.05 22.93 -9.17
C LYS A 615 14.72 23.82 -10.21
N ALA A 616 14.76 23.37 -11.46
CA ALA A 616 15.31 24.12 -12.59
C ALA A 616 14.36 25.21 -13.10
N ASP A 617 13.10 25.27 -12.65
CA ASP A 617 12.07 26.20 -13.14
C ASP A 617 11.80 26.02 -14.65
N ILE A 618 11.72 24.76 -15.08
CA ILE A 618 11.42 24.35 -16.47
C ILE A 618 10.12 23.53 -16.59
N LEU A 619 9.39 23.34 -15.49
CA LEU A 619 8.09 22.65 -15.46
C LEU A 619 6.96 23.61 -15.07
N PRO A 620 6.10 24.04 -16.04
CA PRO A 620 4.93 24.88 -15.78
C PRO A 620 4.04 24.31 -14.67
N SER A 621 3.46 25.20 -13.86
CA SER A 621 2.68 24.83 -12.66
C SER A 621 1.46 23.96 -12.96
N GLU A 622 0.90 24.14 -14.15
CA GLU A 622 -0.22 23.46 -14.77
C GLU A 622 0.10 22.00 -15.14
N LEU A 623 1.39 21.69 -15.33
CA LEU A 623 1.92 20.36 -15.64
C LEU A 623 2.61 19.69 -14.44
N GLN A 624 2.55 20.32 -13.26
CA GLN A 624 2.89 19.70 -11.98
C GLN A 624 1.69 18.89 -11.44
N SER A 625 1.05 18.14 -12.33
CA SER A 625 -0.12 17.30 -12.10
C SER A 625 -0.38 16.38 -13.29
N ASN A 626 -1.20 15.35 -13.08
CA ASN A 626 -1.59 14.30 -14.00
C ASN A 626 -0.41 13.59 -14.70
N TYR A 627 0.66 13.32 -13.96
CA TYR A 627 1.96 12.87 -14.50
C TYR A 627 1.88 11.63 -15.42
N GLN A 628 1.11 10.61 -15.04
CA GLN A 628 0.98 9.36 -15.80
C GLN A 628 -0.03 9.44 -16.96
N THR A 629 -0.68 10.59 -17.19
CA THR A 629 -1.65 10.77 -18.28
C THR A 629 -0.97 11.21 -19.59
N ASN A 630 -1.67 11.03 -20.71
CA ASN A 630 -1.21 11.45 -22.03
C ASN A 630 -1.14 12.99 -22.13
N ILE A 631 -0.01 13.52 -22.58
CA ILE A 631 0.19 14.96 -22.77
C ILE A 631 -0.40 15.42 -24.11
N THR A 632 -1.09 16.56 -24.12
CA THR A 632 -1.57 17.16 -25.36
C THR A 632 -0.46 17.90 -26.12
N ARG A 633 -0.65 18.12 -27.42
CA ARG A 633 0.29 18.89 -28.25
C ARG A 633 0.51 20.32 -27.75
N GLU A 634 -0.51 20.95 -27.17
CA GLU A 634 -0.38 22.29 -26.57
C GLU A 634 0.42 22.26 -25.26
N GLN A 635 0.11 21.33 -24.35
CA GLN A 635 0.86 21.15 -23.10
C GLN A 635 2.35 20.83 -23.34
N PHE A 636 2.65 20.00 -24.36
CA PHE A 636 4.03 19.71 -24.76
C PHE A 636 4.77 20.98 -25.25
N CYS A 637 4.06 21.91 -25.89
CA CYS A 637 4.61 23.20 -26.32
C CYS A 637 4.84 24.16 -25.14
N ASP A 638 3.97 24.18 -24.13
CA ASP A 638 4.19 24.98 -22.92
C ASP A 638 5.43 24.51 -22.15
N LEU A 639 5.62 23.19 -22.04
CA LEU A 639 6.81 22.59 -21.44
C LEU A 639 8.09 22.89 -22.23
N ALA A 640 8.06 22.71 -23.56
CA ALA A 640 9.18 23.04 -24.45
C ALA A 640 9.53 24.53 -24.41
N PHE A 641 8.53 25.40 -24.31
CA PHE A 641 8.75 26.84 -24.19
C PHE A 641 9.40 27.20 -22.84
N ALA A 642 8.94 26.63 -21.72
CA ALA A 642 9.52 26.88 -20.40
C ALA A 642 11.01 26.48 -20.34
N LEU A 643 11.36 25.32 -20.91
CA LEU A 643 12.75 24.89 -21.08
C LEU A 643 13.57 25.93 -21.85
N LEU A 644 13.10 26.39 -23.02
CA LEU A 644 13.82 27.33 -23.87
C LEU A 644 13.89 28.75 -23.29
N GLU A 645 12.86 29.20 -22.57
CA GLU A 645 12.93 30.44 -21.79
C GLU A 645 14.04 30.37 -20.73
N LYS A 646 14.26 29.19 -20.15
CA LYS A 646 15.33 28.96 -19.17
C LYS A 646 16.73 28.90 -19.79
N ILE A 647 16.95 28.05 -20.80
CA ILE A 647 18.31 27.76 -21.32
C ILE A 647 18.78 28.74 -22.38
N SER A 648 17.92 29.15 -23.31
CA SER A 648 18.28 30.10 -24.38
C SER A 648 17.83 31.54 -24.09
N GLY A 649 17.11 31.77 -22.99
CA GLY A 649 16.51 33.07 -22.68
C GLY A 649 15.37 33.46 -23.61
N LEU A 650 14.73 32.50 -24.30
CA LEU A 650 13.62 32.75 -25.22
C LEU A 650 12.51 33.55 -24.52
N LYS A 651 11.94 34.55 -25.21
CA LYS A 651 10.84 35.37 -24.69
C LYS A 651 9.62 35.29 -25.58
N TRP A 652 8.47 35.43 -24.95
CA TRP A 652 7.15 35.47 -25.58
C TRP A 652 7.14 36.53 -26.69
N HIS A 653 6.88 36.10 -27.93
CA HIS A 653 6.75 37.04 -29.05
C HIS A 653 5.31 37.58 -29.09
N THR A 654 5.14 38.89 -29.27
CA THR A 654 3.80 39.49 -29.32
C THR A 654 3.00 39.01 -30.54
N ALA A 655 1.69 38.92 -30.35
CA ALA A 655 0.74 38.27 -31.26
C ALA A 655 0.42 39.08 -32.53
N GLN A 656 1.42 39.19 -33.40
CA GLN A 656 1.25 39.46 -34.83
C GLN A 656 1.63 38.15 -35.55
N ASP A 657 0.76 37.59 -36.39
CA ASP A 657 0.90 36.25 -37.01
C ASP A 657 0.66 35.06 -36.07
N MET A 658 -0.53 35.00 -35.42
CA MET A 658 -1.13 33.70 -35.09
C MET A 658 -1.55 33.04 -36.42
N LEU A 659 -0.90 31.92 -36.78
CA LEU A 659 -1.07 31.25 -38.07
C LEU A 659 -1.93 29.98 -38.00
N PHE A 660 -2.37 29.62 -36.80
CA PHE A 660 -3.31 28.54 -36.54
C PHE A 660 -4.65 29.14 -36.11
N GLU A 661 -5.75 28.59 -36.63
CA GLU A 661 -7.12 29.08 -36.41
C GLU A 661 -7.75 28.44 -35.15
N ASP A 662 -7.12 27.39 -34.61
CA ASP A 662 -7.65 26.49 -33.58
C ASP A 662 -6.94 26.57 -32.22
N THR A 663 -5.91 27.41 -32.05
CA THR A 663 -5.29 27.72 -30.75
C THR A 663 -4.85 29.19 -30.68
N ASN A 664 -4.95 29.77 -29.49
CA ASN A 664 -4.42 31.08 -29.13
C ASN A 664 -3.23 31.01 -28.15
N ASN A 665 -2.71 29.81 -27.87
CA ASN A 665 -1.57 29.60 -27.00
C ASN A 665 -0.30 30.27 -27.59
N MET A 666 0.33 31.12 -26.79
CA MET A 666 1.48 31.92 -27.24
C MET A 666 2.81 31.15 -27.22
N SER A 667 2.92 30.08 -26.43
CA SER A 667 4.04 29.13 -26.47
C SER A 667 4.07 28.45 -27.84
N VAL A 668 2.93 27.91 -28.28
CA VAL A 668 2.73 27.35 -29.63
C VAL A 668 3.10 28.39 -30.70
N GLY A 669 2.55 29.60 -30.62
CA GLY A 669 2.85 30.67 -31.58
C GLY A 669 4.33 31.09 -31.60
N THR A 670 5.02 31.07 -30.46
CA THR A 670 6.44 31.43 -30.36
C THR A 670 7.34 30.32 -30.90
N LEU A 671 7.11 29.07 -30.51
CA LEU A 671 7.87 27.91 -31.00
C LEU A 671 7.70 27.71 -32.52
N TYR A 672 6.51 27.97 -33.06
CA TYR A 672 6.27 27.91 -34.51
C TYR A 672 7.11 28.95 -35.26
N LYS A 673 7.23 30.17 -34.72
CA LYS A 673 8.09 31.23 -35.30
C LYS A 673 9.59 30.91 -35.25
N GLN A 674 10.03 30.13 -34.25
CA GLN A 674 11.40 29.63 -34.19
C GLN A 674 11.63 28.40 -35.10
N GLY A 675 10.58 27.87 -35.76
CA GLY A 675 10.66 26.68 -36.61
C GLY A 675 10.63 25.35 -35.85
N ILE A 676 10.42 25.38 -34.53
CA ILE A 676 10.54 24.21 -33.64
C ILE A 676 9.33 23.27 -33.74
N ILE A 677 8.14 23.83 -34.03
CA ILE A 677 6.90 23.06 -34.19
C ILE A 677 6.22 23.34 -35.54
N ASN A 678 5.40 22.38 -35.98
CA ASN A 678 4.54 22.50 -37.16
C ASN A 678 3.10 22.08 -36.82
N GLY A 679 2.13 22.62 -37.56
CA GLY A 679 0.73 22.19 -37.46
C GLY A 679 0.44 20.92 -38.25
N LYS A 680 -0.63 20.19 -37.90
CA LYS A 680 -1.06 18.97 -38.60
C LYS A 680 -1.64 19.25 -39.99
N ALA A 681 -2.21 20.44 -40.21
CA ALA A 681 -2.67 20.89 -41.52
C ALA A 681 -2.51 22.42 -41.67
N LYS A 682 -2.77 22.93 -42.87
CA LYS A 682 -2.72 24.38 -43.14
C LYS A 682 -3.75 25.10 -42.25
N GLY A 683 -3.25 25.91 -41.32
CA GLY A 683 -4.09 26.67 -40.37
C GLY A 683 -4.58 25.87 -39.16
N ILE A 684 -4.15 24.62 -38.98
CA ILE A 684 -4.64 23.74 -37.90
C ILE A 684 -3.44 23.15 -37.13
N PHE A 685 -3.39 23.40 -35.82
CA PHE A 685 -2.38 22.87 -34.91
C PHE A 685 -2.81 21.58 -34.20
N ALA A 686 -4.12 21.41 -33.95
CA ALA A 686 -4.75 20.41 -33.10
C ALA A 686 -4.19 20.43 -31.65
N PRO A 687 -4.50 21.46 -30.85
CA PRO A 687 -3.91 21.65 -29.52
C PRO A 687 -4.27 20.56 -28.50
N HIS A 688 -5.48 20.01 -28.59
CA HIS A 688 -6.01 19.02 -27.63
C HIS A 688 -5.80 17.56 -28.06
N ASP A 689 -5.23 17.33 -29.25
CA ASP A 689 -4.77 15.99 -29.62
C ASP A 689 -3.62 15.58 -28.69
N PHE A 690 -3.61 14.32 -28.24
CA PHE A 690 -2.42 13.74 -27.62
C PHE A 690 -1.27 13.68 -28.62
N ILE A 691 -0.06 13.96 -28.16
CA ILE A 691 1.14 13.88 -29.01
C ILE A 691 1.57 12.42 -29.15
N THR A 692 1.86 12.00 -30.38
CA THR A 692 2.48 10.69 -30.64
C THR A 692 3.98 10.71 -30.36
N ARG A 693 4.57 9.54 -30.10
CA ARG A 693 6.01 9.41 -29.86
C ARG A 693 6.86 9.90 -31.04
N GLU A 694 6.44 9.68 -32.28
CA GLU A 694 7.16 10.20 -33.45
C GLU A 694 7.06 11.73 -33.60
N GLU A 695 5.90 12.33 -33.29
CA GLU A 695 5.76 13.78 -33.25
C GLU A 695 6.66 14.40 -32.18
N ALA A 696 6.62 13.85 -30.96
CA ALA A 696 7.43 14.29 -29.83
C ALA A 696 8.93 14.25 -30.14
N ALA A 697 9.42 13.13 -30.72
CA ALA A 697 10.81 12.99 -31.13
C ALA A 697 11.24 14.09 -32.12
N THR A 698 10.42 14.44 -33.12
CA THR A 698 10.80 15.52 -34.06
C THR A 698 10.74 16.93 -33.47
N ILE A 699 9.98 17.15 -32.40
CA ILE A 699 9.99 18.44 -31.71
C ILE A 699 11.23 18.54 -30.82
N LEU A 700 11.54 17.48 -30.06
CA LEU A 700 12.78 17.37 -29.26
C LEU A 700 14.03 17.53 -30.13
N ASP A 701 14.04 16.95 -31.33
CA ASP A 701 15.11 17.10 -32.32
C ASP A 701 15.35 18.56 -32.70
N ARG A 702 14.29 19.30 -33.07
CA ARG A 702 14.39 20.74 -33.38
C ARG A 702 14.70 21.62 -32.17
N ILE A 703 14.34 21.18 -30.96
CA ILE A 703 14.79 21.83 -29.72
C ILE A 703 16.31 21.67 -29.57
N CYS A 704 16.84 20.46 -29.78
CA CYS A 704 18.28 20.19 -29.73
C CYS A 704 19.05 21.00 -30.79
N GLU A 705 18.57 21.04 -32.03
CA GLU A 705 19.11 21.91 -33.10
C GLU A 705 19.11 23.38 -32.69
N TYR A 706 18.04 23.86 -32.03
CA TYR A 706 17.91 25.26 -31.60
C TYR A 706 18.89 25.67 -30.50
N VAL A 707 19.35 24.71 -29.68
CA VAL A 707 20.32 24.96 -28.59
C VAL A 707 21.70 24.36 -28.83
N ASP A 708 22.05 24.13 -30.11
CA ASP A 708 23.35 23.62 -30.59
C ASP A 708 23.76 22.22 -30.01
N ILE A 709 22.81 21.43 -29.51
CA ILE A 709 23.05 20.03 -29.11
C ILE A 709 23.12 19.16 -30.36
N SER A 710 24.28 18.53 -30.59
CA SER A 710 24.57 17.76 -31.81
C SER A 710 25.22 16.40 -31.55
N GLY A 711 24.76 15.38 -32.28
CA GLY A 711 25.45 14.11 -32.52
C GLY A 711 25.93 13.98 -33.98
N ASN A 712 26.80 13.01 -34.27
CA ASN A 712 27.17 12.71 -35.67
C ASN A 712 26.14 11.75 -36.30
N ASP A 713 25.72 12.02 -37.54
CA ASP A 713 24.63 11.35 -38.28
C ASP A 713 24.89 9.87 -38.72
N VAL A 714 25.65 9.09 -37.95
CA VAL A 714 25.99 7.69 -38.29
C VAL A 714 25.18 6.71 -37.45
N TYR A 715 23.96 6.42 -37.92
CA TYR A 715 23.02 5.52 -37.27
C TYR A 715 23.22 4.06 -37.72
N ASP A 716 24.03 3.28 -37.00
CA ASP A 716 24.20 1.83 -37.25
C ASP A 716 23.03 0.97 -36.71
N PHE A 717 22.19 1.52 -35.83
CA PHE A 717 21.03 0.85 -35.22
C PHE A 717 19.72 1.16 -35.97
N ARG A 718 18.78 0.22 -35.99
CA ARG A 718 17.39 0.39 -36.48
C ARG A 718 16.44 -0.35 -35.55
N PHE A 719 15.28 0.25 -35.28
CA PHE A 719 14.22 -0.41 -34.53
C PHE A 719 13.53 -1.48 -35.39
N HIS A 720 12.98 -2.51 -34.75
CA HIS A 720 12.20 -3.56 -35.42
C HIS A 720 10.93 -3.03 -36.11
N ASP A 721 10.41 -1.88 -35.67
CA ASP A 721 9.27 -1.17 -36.24
C ASP A 721 9.64 0.05 -37.10
N ASP A 722 10.84 0.07 -37.70
CA ASP A 722 11.28 1.16 -38.62
C ASP A 722 10.27 1.47 -39.74
N GLU A 723 9.58 0.45 -40.27
CA GLU A 723 8.54 0.63 -41.30
C GLU A 723 7.28 1.34 -40.79
N ALA A 724 7.05 1.37 -39.47
CA ALA A 724 5.95 2.09 -38.83
C ALA A 724 6.30 3.54 -38.47
N ILE A 725 7.59 3.90 -38.45
CA ILE A 725 8.04 5.28 -38.24
C ILE A 725 7.83 6.06 -39.52
N SER A 726 7.09 7.16 -39.46
CA SER A 726 6.86 8.02 -40.61
C SER A 726 8.19 8.53 -41.19
N GLU A 727 8.34 8.54 -42.53
CA GLU A 727 9.56 8.99 -43.21
C GLU A 727 9.98 10.43 -42.83
N TRP A 728 9.03 11.30 -42.49
CA TRP A 728 9.32 12.67 -42.00
C TRP A 728 9.84 12.71 -40.56
N ALA A 729 9.66 11.64 -39.79
CA ALA A 729 10.05 11.53 -38.38
C ALA A 729 11.35 10.75 -38.16
N LYS A 730 11.74 9.86 -39.09
CA LYS A 730 12.91 8.96 -38.94
C LYS A 730 14.20 9.67 -38.49
N SER A 731 14.51 10.84 -39.07
CA SER A 731 15.71 11.60 -38.69
C SER A 731 15.72 11.95 -37.20
N GLY A 732 14.64 12.56 -36.71
CA GLY A 732 14.54 12.97 -35.31
C GLY A 732 14.43 11.79 -34.35
N VAL A 733 13.71 10.72 -34.71
CA VAL A 733 13.64 9.50 -33.91
C VAL A 733 15.03 8.89 -33.71
N TYR A 734 15.82 8.74 -34.77
CA TYR A 734 17.16 8.16 -34.67
C TYR A 734 18.18 9.12 -34.04
N HIS A 735 18.04 10.44 -34.22
CA HIS A 735 18.87 11.40 -33.51
C HIS A 735 18.61 11.37 -32.00
N MET A 736 17.35 11.44 -31.55
CA MET A 736 17.00 11.41 -30.12
C MET A 736 17.38 10.09 -29.44
N GLN A 737 17.30 8.96 -30.14
CA GLN A 737 17.81 7.67 -29.66
C GLN A 737 19.35 7.64 -29.59
N PHE A 738 20.04 8.26 -30.55
CA PHE A 738 21.51 8.28 -30.61
C PHE A 738 22.13 9.12 -29.49
N ILE A 739 21.58 10.31 -29.21
CA ILE A 739 22.04 11.18 -28.09
C ILE A 739 21.41 10.82 -26.73
N GLY A 740 20.61 9.75 -26.67
CA GLY A 740 20.07 9.19 -25.42
C GLY A 740 18.93 9.98 -24.77
N ILE A 741 18.38 10.98 -25.46
CA ILE A 741 17.28 11.81 -24.95
C ILE A 741 16.00 10.99 -24.91
N MET A 742 15.57 10.41 -26.03
CA MET A 742 14.36 9.60 -26.14
C MET A 742 14.70 8.18 -26.59
N ASN A 743 14.38 7.19 -25.75
CA ASN A 743 14.64 5.78 -26.04
C ASN A 743 13.39 5.05 -26.56
N GLY A 744 13.61 3.89 -27.20
CA GLY A 744 12.57 2.89 -27.48
C GLY A 744 11.86 2.34 -26.23
N VAL A 745 10.79 1.57 -26.44
CA VAL A 745 9.89 1.07 -25.38
C VAL A 745 10.22 -0.32 -24.86
N GLY A 746 11.19 -1.02 -25.47
CA GLY A 746 11.54 -2.41 -25.20
C GLY A 746 11.57 -3.24 -26.50
N ASP A 747 12.16 -4.44 -26.46
CA ASP A 747 12.23 -5.40 -27.59
C ASP A 747 12.72 -4.80 -28.94
N ASP A 748 13.60 -3.81 -28.87
CA ASP A 748 14.08 -2.96 -29.97
C ASP A 748 12.94 -2.30 -30.79
N LEU A 749 11.82 -1.94 -30.14
CA LEU A 749 10.69 -1.18 -30.70
C LEU A 749 10.74 0.30 -30.29
N PHE A 750 10.31 1.19 -31.18
CA PHE A 750 10.12 2.62 -30.90
C PHE A 750 8.67 2.97 -30.50
N ALA A 751 7.68 2.25 -31.05
CA ALA A 751 6.25 2.52 -30.95
C ALA A 751 5.86 3.94 -31.41
N PRO A 752 6.04 4.29 -32.70
CA PRO A 752 5.93 5.67 -33.20
C PRO A 752 4.55 6.31 -33.03
N GLN A 753 3.48 5.51 -33.13
CA GLN A 753 2.08 5.98 -33.08
C GLN A 753 1.49 6.00 -31.66
N ASP A 754 2.19 5.45 -30.66
CA ASP A 754 1.73 5.46 -29.28
C ASP A 754 1.74 6.87 -28.71
N THR A 755 0.83 7.15 -27.77
CA THR A 755 0.72 8.44 -27.09
C THR A 755 1.84 8.63 -26.06
N TYR A 756 2.27 9.87 -25.88
CA TYR A 756 3.31 10.23 -24.91
C TYR A 756 2.70 10.75 -23.61
N THR A 757 3.27 10.39 -22.45
CA THR A 757 2.77 10.85 -21.14
C THR A 757 3.44 12.14 -20.67
N VAL A 758 2.80 12.84 -19.71
CA VAL A 758 3.35 14.06 -19.08
C VAL A 758 4.72 13.78 -18.44
N GLU A 759 4.86 12.68 -17.70
CA GLU A 759 6.13 12.29 -17.07
C GLU A 759 7.24 11.91 -18.06
N GLN A 760 6.89 11.25 -19.19
CA GLN A 760 7.85 10.99 -20.27
C GLN A 760 8.31 12.29 -20.94
N ALA A 761 7.40 13.24 -21.16
CA ALA A 761 7.72 14.55 -21.70
C ALA A 761 8.68 15.32 -20.77
N ILE A 762 8.39 15.37 -19.47
CA ILE A 762 9.25 16.00 -18.47
C ILE A 762 10.65 15.38 -18.46
N LEU A 763 10.75 14.05 -18.41
CA LEU A 763 12.04 13.34 -18.45
C LEU A 763 12.85 13.70 -19.71
N THR A 764 12.24 13.80 -20.90
CA THR A 764 12.98 14.22 -22.11
C THR A 764 13.45 15.67 -22.07
N MET A 765 12.69 16.57 -21.45
CA MET A 765 13.06 17.99 -21.32
C MET A 765 14.17 18.20 -20.27
N VAL A 766 14.15 17.43 -19.19
CA VAL A 766 15.24 17.37 -18.19
C VAL A 766 16.52 16.85 -18.84
N ARG A 767 16.45 15.82 -19.68
CA ARG A 767 17.63 15.32 -20.41
C ARG A 767 18.22 16.35 -21.35
N ILE A 768 17.41 17.19 -22.02
CA ILE A 768 17.91 18.33 -22.81
C ILE A 768 18.56 19.37 -21.89
N TYR A 769 17.92 19.71 -20.77
CA TYR A 769 18.44 20.67 -19.78
C TYR A 769 19.80 20.24 -19.22
N ASP A 770 19.96 18.98 -18.84
CA ASP A 770 21.20 18.42 -18.29
C ASP A 770 22.32 18.26 -19.34
N TYR A 771 21.99 18.33 -20.64
CA TYR A 771 22.95 18.26 -21.75
C TYR A 771 23.60 19.62 -22.08
N HIS A 772 23.04 20.73 -21.57
CA HIS A 772 23.39 22.12 -21.90
C HIS A 772 24.08 22.86 -20.74
#